data_AF-A0A7C6HX68-F1
#
_entry.id   AF-A0A7C6HX68-F1
#
_cell.length_a   1.000
_cell.length_b   1.000
_cell.length_c   1.000
_cell.angle_alpha   90.00
_cell.angle_beta   90.00
_cell.angle_gamma   90.00
#
_symmetry.space_group_name_H-M   'P 1'
#
loop_
_entity.id
_entity.type
_entity.pdbx_description
1 polymer ?
#
loop_
_entity_poly.entity_id
_entity_poly.type
_entity_poly.pdbx_seq_one_letter_code
_entity_poly.pdbx_strand_id
1 'polypeptide(L)'
;MKFIKKIFTLVVVLIIGLVVTGCKEDPIITLNKQSIVLEVGESETIDVSVEPETKLVWESKNSEIASVDENGKITGVAVGETIVTVKAKKANKEIQVSVVPKIENVTITFDSKGGSNVAAVTLEKGNKVTKPKDPTKAGYDFQGWYLNGALYEFDLPVNANITLEAKWQEVEVGHKVTFDSKGGSTVDPVYVEEGQLLEKPDNPTKSGNEFLGWYLDDVEYDFSTPVTGPLKLVAKWKDATKAVVIFETFGGTVVPSQTITKGSKAFRPLVYPEKEGFTFLDWCSDEALEISADFNLEINEDTVFYAKYRPQTNIPYLVEHRQLIGGVYKLKEKETLFGATGAVATYMAKEYQYHILKVLPEDQYIEADGSTVVVLNYDQIDSYNYSLVYNGGNSIYRTRTALVEDFLIDFNSYRGTLGSSPVTLADIDAWGAWSPLDMYTFMYSNYRDKWLWLADYLGQVGSNANAPSCRAVVRYTTLAQFQANTSQNSAPYAVEYEFRAFILGKQFTKNSNYLSSDYSQFALGNGYGAKLAEYRMQSSFTDVMERVFLPSDLYREGFSLAGWYDNANFTGQRYTNITSSGTYYARWLMNNAVTEIVVNNPVETLNKGETHQLNWTVLPEEAYFKDVIITTSAPEVIKVTQEGLLSAENYGSATIRITAGVDPNMYTEMIINVPVEDALSVSLSEGYNGTLRVGETFTITPEVFGSLVLADTTYETSDANVAKVENGLVTALALGDIVITVKNKECQFTIALSVIEELSTTELLDKALALLIEGHQPVLKGLNTILLYDPGRAGILYNARYENVNRYLFDEFIVDNTYLIKNPASHTAQSGLMSSVEFVTVHDTANPNGGADAHGTFFQSSTNVSIHYCVGDGKIISSLPEKYIAWHAGDGTGTQFKWLDTTITGSGKPEIDINSQGYYTINGQATPLLAPTKNGQILDKSYFGDLGPAWKLEGGKYYLGNTYLSTSQNSRGVISNYGGNNNSIGIEMCVNTSGNIIDTWQRNAKLVADILTRHDLDTNRVKMHNTFDGKNCPSSLRQTKYWYAFMEMVEIEYAFMNEFEDVKVTMTSNTPNLLTNLGGIKVMPKQTSTVSYTVTVEKDGVSKSVTLSSIVPGTATLAQLNGYYQ
;
A
#
# COMPACT_ATOMS: atom_id res chain seq x y z
N MET A 1 62.87 -45.75 -43.59
CA MET A 1 64.30 -45.65 -43.96
C MET A 1 64.99 -44.73 -42.95
N LYS A 2 65.89 -45.30 -42.12
CA LYS A 2 66.92 -44.66 -41.25
C LYS A 2 66.54 -43.42 -40.38
N PHE A 3 66.49 -43.57 -39.04
CA PHE A 3 67.55 -43.18 -38.08
C PHE A 3 67.13 -43.35 -36.60
N ILE A 4 67.79 -44.31 -35.93
CA ILE A 4 68.30 -44.33 -34.54
C ILE A 4 67.33 -44.07 -33.37
N LYS A 5 66.88 -45.18 -32.76
CA LYS A 5 66.88 -45.39 -31.30
C LYS A 5 66.78 -46.89 -31.02
N LYS A 6 67.52 -47.34 -30.00
CA LYS A 6 67.58 -48.72 -29.43
C LYS A 6 68.44 -49.70 -30.23
N ILE A 7 69.66 -49.90 -29.77
CA ILE A 7 70.57 -50.95 -30.24
C ILE A 7 71.03 -51.78 -29.03
N PHE A 8 71.21 -53.08 -29.32
CA PHE A 8 71.90 -54.13 -28.56
C PHE A 8 70.97 -55.00 -27.70
N THR A 9 70.23 -55.95 -28.29
CA THR A 9 70.62 -57.19 -29.02
C THR A 9 71.15 -58.26 -28.06
N LEU A 10 70.38 -59.33 -27.89
CA LEU A 10 70.88 -60.61 -27.42
C LEU A 10 70.66 -61.64 -28.54
N VAL A 11 71.75 -62.12 -29.13
CA VAL A 11 71.78 -63.24 -30.06
C VAL A 11 72.47 -64.40 -29.34
N VAL A 12 71.69 -65.45 -29.14
CA VAL A 12 72.02 -66.85 -29.41
C VAL A 12 73.08 -67.56 -28.54
N VAL A 13 72.54 -68.49 -27.73
CA VAL A 13 72.85 -69.94 -27.70
C VAL A 13 74.30 -70.42 -27.47
N LEU A 14 74.38 -71.41 -26.57
CA LEU A 14 75.40 -72.44 -26.39
C LEU A 14 76.79 -72.04 -25.83
N ILE A 15 77.02 -72.53 -24.61
CA ILE A 15 77.93 -73.65 -24.30
C ILE A 15 79.44 -73.50 -24.65
N ILE A 16 80.20 -73.65 -23.55
CA ILE A 16 81.51 -74.28 -23.37
C ILE A 16 82.79 -73.45 -23.54
N GLY A 17 83.49 -73.38 -22.41
CA GLY A 17 84.92 -73.69 -22.27
C GLY A 17 85.84 -72.48 -22.46
N LEU A 18 86.94 -72.35 -21.74
CA LEU A 18 87.58 -73.18 -20.74
C LEU A 18 88.64 -72.26 -20.09
N VAL A 19 88.77 -72.35 -18.76
CA VAL A 19 90.00 -72.20 -17.96
C VAL A 19 90.99 -71.07 -18.32
N VAL A 20 91.13 -70.10 -17.40
CA VAL A 20 92.46 -69.62 -16.96
C VAL A 20 92.42 -69.37 -15.45
N THR A 21 93.36 -70.00 -14.74
CA THR A 21 93.66 -69.88 -13.32
C THR A 21 94.33 -68.55 -12.99
N GLY A 22 93.76 -67.82 -12.02
CA GLY A 22 94.35 -66.65 -11.37
C GLY A 22 93.89 -66.59 -9.90
N CYS A 23 94.79 -66.25 -8.98
CA CYS A 23 94.51 -66.15 -7.54
C CYS A 23 93.25 -65.31 -7.29
N LYS A 24 92.22 -65.91 -6.67
CA LYS A 24 91.00 -65.20 -6.27
C LYS A 24 91.20 -64.68 -4.85
N GLU A 25 91.20 -63.35 -4.71
CA GLU A 25 91.01 -62.66 -3.43
C GLU A 25 89.79 -63.26 -2.69
N ASP A 26 89.84 -63.25 -1.35
CA ASP A 26 88.71 -63.73 -0.55
C ASP A 26 87.46 -62.90 -0.89
N PRO A 27 86.28 -63.50 -1.12
CA PRO A 27 85.11 -62.78 -1.61
C PRO A 27 84.68 -61.70 -0.61
N ILE A 28 84.36 -60.49 -1.08
CA ILE A 28 83.78 -59.44 -0.23
C ILE A 28 82.27 -59.52 -0.35
N ILE A 29 81.58 -59.72 0.77
CA ILE A 29 80.10 -59.72 0.85
C ILE A 29 79.63 -58.35 1.36
N THR A 30 78.76 -57.70 0.60
CA THR A 30 78.07 -56.46 0.99
C THR A 30 76.57 -56.72 1.11
N LEU A 31 75.97 -56.27 2.21
CA LEU A 31 74.54 -56.42 2.49
C LEU A 31 73.86 -55.05 2.45
N ASN A 32 72.63 -54.99 1.92
CA ASN A 32 71.82 -53.78 1.97
C ASN A 32 71.34 -53.44 3.39
N LYS A 33 71.20 -54.44 4.28
CA LYS A 33 70.75 -54.31 5.67
C LYS A 33 71.57 -55.23 6.58
N GLN A 34 71.86 -54.76 7.79
CA GLN A 34 72.57 -55.53 8.82
C GLN A 34 71.63 -56.06 9.91
N SER A 35 70.38 -55.58 9.94
CA SER A 35 69.33 -56.10 10.81
C SER A 35 67.95 -55.92 10.18
N ILE A 36 67.02 -56.82 10.48
CA ILE A 36 65.61 -56.73 10.10
C ILE A 36 64.71 -57.14 11.28
N VAL A 37 63.53 -56.53 11.35
CA VAL A 37 62.46 -56.92 12.28
C VAL A 37 61.30 -57.44 11.45
N LEU A 38 60.82 -58.66 11.73
CA LEU A 38 59.74 -59.31 10.99
C LEU A 38 58.63 -59.72 11.96
N GLU A 39 57.36 -59.61 11.58
CA GLU A 39 56.31 -60.30 12.32
C GLU A 39 56.34 -61.82 12.05
N VAL A 40 55.82 -62.64 12.97
CA VAL A 40 55.68 -64.09 12.73
C VAL A 40 54.85 -64.34 11.46
N GLY A 41 55.46 -65.01 10.47
CA GLY A 41 54.89 -65.30 9.15
C GLY A 41 55.22 -64.28 8.06
N GLU A 42 55.85 -63.15 8.40
CA GLU A 42 56.34 -62.16 7.44
C GLU A 42 57.68 -62.59 6.84
N SER A 43 57.92 -62.25 5.57
CA SER A 43 59.19 -62.53 4.91
C SER A 43 59.76 -61.30 4.21
N GLU A 44 61.07 -61.14 4.27
CA GLU A 44 61.82 -60.12 3.52
C GLU A 44 63.06 -60.73 2.86
N THR A 45 63.37 -60.32 1.63
CA THR A 45 64.58 -60.75 0.91
C THR A 45 65.71 -59.73 1.10
N ILE A 46 66.88 -60.20 1.51
CA ILE A 46 68.07 -59.36 1.69
C ILE A 46 68.86 -59.29 0.38
N ASP A 47 69.03 -58.08 -0.15
CA ASP A 47 69.89 -57.85 -1.30
C ASP A 47 71.35 -57.96 -0.87
N VAL A 48 72.06 -58.89 -1.50
CA VAL A 48 73.47 -59.18 -1.23
C VAL A 48 74.27 -59.10 -2.53
N SER A 49 75.41 -58.43 -2.49
CA SER A 49 76.40 -58.47 -3.57
C SER A 49 77.69 -59.12 -3.07
N VAL A 50 78.31 -59.94 -3.92
CA VAL A 50 79.57 -60.62 -3.62
C VAL A 50 80.54 -60.48 -4.77
N GLU A 51 81.75 -60.02 -4.46
CA GLU A 51 82.81 -59.80 -5.46
C GLU A 51 84.11 -60.52 -5.07
N PRO A 52 84.72 -61.33 -5.97
CA PRO A 52 84.18 -61.77 -7.26
C PRO A 52 82.96 -62.67 -7.07
N GLU A 53 82.07 -62.69 -8.07
CA GLU A 53 80.81 -63.45 -8.04
C GLU A 53 81.05 -64.90 -7.63
N THR A 54 80.47 -65.28 -6.48
CA THR A 54 80.73 -66.54 -5.78
C THR A 54 79.40 -67.07 -5.25
N LYS A 55 79.16 -68.38 -5.37
CA LYS A 55 77.93 -69.00 -4.87
C LYS A 55 77.76 -68.69 -3.37
N LEU A 56 76.63 -68.07 -3.03
CA LEU A 56 76.27 -67.75 -1.66
C LEU A 56 75.59 -68.94 -1.00
N VAL A 57 75.89 -69.14 0.27
CA VAL A 57 75.24 -70.11 1.14
C VAL A 57 74.65 -69.34 2.30
N TRP A 58 73.32 -69.45 2.46
CA TRP A 58 72.58 -68.84 3.54
C TRP A 58 72.32 -69.88 4.62
N GLU A 59 72.51 -69.49 5.87
CA GLU A 59 72.17 -70.31 7.03
C GLU A 59 71.51 -69.43 8.08
N SER A 60 70.46 -69.94 8.72
CA SER A 60 69.96 -69.33 9.95
C SER A 60 70.57 -70.05 11.14
N LYS A 61 71.07 -69.28 12.10
CA LYS A 61 71.59 -69.81 13.37
C LYS A 61 70.50 -70.53 14.17
N ASN A 62 69.25 -70.09 14.04
CA ASN A 62 68.09 -70.74 14.61
C ASN A 62 66.91 -70.58 13.63
N SER A 63 66.72 -71.59 12.79
CA SER A 63 65.67 -71.62 11.78
C SER A 63 64.25 -71.71 12.35
N GLU A 64 64.11 -72.08 13.63
CA GLU A 64 62.81 -72.08 14.33
C GLU A 64 62.35 -70.66 14.68
N ILE A 65 63.28 -69.68 14.76
CA ILE A 65 62.95 -68.26 14.97
C ILE A 65 62.79 -67.55 13.63
N ALA A 66 63.77 -67.66 12.73
CA ALA A 66 63.66 -67.17 11.35
C ALA A 66 64.37 -68.10 10.39
N SER A 67 63.71 -68.52 9.32
CA SER A 67 64.28 -69.35 8.26
C SER A 67 64.77 -68.48 7.10
N VAL A 68 65.77 -68.93 6.35
CA VAL A 68 66.24 -68.26 5.13
C VAL A 68 66.28 -69.27 3.99
N ASP A 69 65.80 -68.87 2.81
CA ASP A 69 65.89 -69.71 1.61
C ASP A 69 67.21 -69.50 0.84
N GLU A 70 67.41 -70.28 -0.23
CA GLU A 70 68.64 -70.22 -1.03
C GLU A 70 68.87 -68.88 -1.74
N ASN A 71 67.85 -68.02 -1.84
CA ASN A 71 67.88 -66.71 -2.48
C ASN A 71 68.00 -65.55 -1.48
N GLY A 72 68.14 -65.84 -0.18
CA GLY A 72 68.26 -64.81 0.87
C GLY A 72 66.92 -64.24 1.33
N LYS A 73 65.80 -64.91 1.06
CA LYS A 73 64.49 -64.56 1.63
C LYS A 73 64.38 -65.10 3.04
N ILE A 74 64.42 -64.20 4.01
CA ILE A 74 64.30 -64.49 5.43
C ILE A 74 62.82 -64.41 5.81
N THR A 75 62.29 -65.45 6.45
CA THR A 75 60.91 -65.51 6.95
C THR A 75 60.94 -65.64 8.46
N GLY A 76 60.20 -64.78 9.17
CA GLY A 76 60.00 -64.92 10.61
C GLY A 76 59.10 -66.11 10.90
N VAL A 77 59.56 -67.06 11.72
CA VAL A 77 58.88 -68.33 12.02
C VAL A 77 58.30 -68.33 13.44
N ALA A 78 59.05 -67.81 14.42
CA ALA A 78 58.60 -67.69 15.80
C ALA A 78 59.28 -66.51 16.49
N VAL A 79 58.63 -65.96 17.52
CA VAL A 79 59.11 -64.78 18.24
C VAL A 79 60.47 -65.03 18.88
N GLY A 80 61.42 -64.13 18.65
CA GLY A 80 62.76 -64.18 19.20
C GLY A 80 63.79 -63.53 18.29
N GLU A 81 65.04 -63.50 18.73
CA GLU A 81 66.14 -62.98 17.95
C GLU A 81 67.02 -64.13 17.45
N THR A 82 67.41 -64.07 16.19
CA THR A 82 68.36 -65.00 15.59
C THR A 82 69.28 -64.26 14.62
N ILE A 83 70.32 -64.94 14.14
CA ILE A 83 71.25 -64.39 13.17
C ILE A 83 71.15 -65.24 11.91
N VAL A 84 70.94 -64.58 10.77
CA VAL A 84 71.07 -65.20 9.46
C VAL A 84 72.43 -64.85 8.89
N THR A 85 73.21 -65.85 8.53
CA THR A 85 74.56 -65.70 8.00
C THR A 85 74.55 -66.02 6.51
N VAL A 86 75.16 -65.15 5.71
CA VAL A 86 75.49 -65.43 4.31
C VAL A 86 76.99 -65.68 4.19
N LYS A 87 77.37 -66.73 3.46
CA LYS A 87 78.76 -67.15 3.26
C LYS A 87 79.12 -67.24 1.79
N ALA A 88 80.32 -66.78 1.45
CA ALA A 88 80.96 -66.96 0.16
C ALA A 88 82.40 -67.42 0.41
N LYS A 89 82.68 -68.72 0.20
CA LYS A 89 83.95 -69.37 0.57
C LYS A 89 84.34 -69.11 2.04
N LYS A 90 85.42 -68.35 2.29
CA LYS A 90 85.93 -68.01 3.63
C LYS A 90 85.29 -66.75 4.22
N ALA A 91 84.61 -65.93 3.41
CA ALA A 91 83.96 -64.72 3.88
C ALA A 91 82.53 -65.01 4.33
N ASN A 92 82.12 -64.33 5.40
CA ASN A 92 80.75 -64.39 5.92
C ASN A 92 80.29 -63.01 6.40
N LYS A 93 78.98 -62.78 6.35
CA LYS A 93 78.30 -61.63 6.95
C LYS A 93 77.04 -62.09 7.66
N GLU A 94 76.76 -61.45 8.78
CA GLU A 94 75.65 -61.76 9.65
C GLU A 94 74.59 -60.65 9.59
N ILE A 95 73.33 -61.05 9.59
CA ILE A 95 72.15 -60.18 9.69
C ILE A 95 71.42 -60.54 10.97
N GLN A 96 71.19 -59.57 11.83
CA GLN A 96 70.36 -59.78 13.01
C GLN A 96 68.88 -59.76 12.62
N VAL A 97 68.14 -60.80 12.98
CA VAL A 97 66.72 -60.94 12.67
C VAL A 97 65.97 -61.00 13.99
N SER A 98 65.17 -59.97 14.27
CA SER A 98 64.24 -59.98 15.40
C SER A 98 62.85 -60.28 14.89
N VAL A 99 62.29 -61.42 15.28
CA VAL A 99 60.92 -61.77 14.94
C VAL A 99 60.02 -61.39 16.10
N VAL A 100 59.07 -60.50 15.84
CA VAL A 100 58.11 -60.00 16.83
C VAL A 100 56.74 -60.66 16.64
N PRO A 101 55.88 -60.71 17.66
CA PRO A 101 54.54 -61.29 17.53
C PRO A 101 53.74 -60.52 16.47
N LYS A 102 52.97 -61.25 15.65
CA LYS A 102 51.99 -60.64 14.74
C LYS A 102 50.87 -59.96 15.55
N ILE A 103 50.69 -58.65 15.40
CA ILE A 103 49.67 -57.90 16.15
C ILE A 103 48.36 -57.91 15.34
N GLU A 104 47.40 -58.72 15.76
CA GLU A 104 46.04 -58.66 15.21
C GLU A 104 45.29 -57.50 15.86
N ASN A 105 44.71 -56.58 15.08
CA ASN A 105 43.87 -55.49 15.60
C ASN A 105 42.39 -55.79 15.38
N VAL A 106 41.54 -55.32 16.30
CA VAL A 106 40.09 -55.46 16.25
C VAL A 106 39.41 -54.11 16.45
N THR A 107 38.32 -53.88 15.72
CA THR A 107 37.52 -52.64 15.78
C THR A 107 36.23 -52.86 16.54
N ILE A 108 35.95 -51.95 17.47
CA ILE A 108 34.71 -51.85 18.22
C ILE A 108 33.91 -50.67 17.67
N THR A 109 32.77 -50.95 17.05
CA THR A 109 31.83 -49.95 16.54
C THR A 109 30.70 -49.74 17.55
N PHE A 110 30.35 -48.49 17.85
CA PHE A 110 29.26 -48.15 18.77
C PHE A 110 28.03 -47.67 17.99
N ASP A 111 26.97 -48.47 17.95
CA ASP A 111 25.67 -48.07 17.39
C ASP A 111 24.79 -47.53 18.52
N SER A 112 24.66 -46.20 18.59
CA SER A 112 23.92 -45.51 19.67
C SER A 112 22.40 -45.71 19.59
N LYS A 113 21.87 -46.39 18.55
CA LYS A 113 20.42 -46.61 18.35
C LYS A 113 19.59 -45.33 18.51
N GLY A 114 20.07 -44.23 17.91
CA GLY A 114 19.43 -42.92 17.92
C GLY A 114 19.81 -42.00 19.10
N GLY A 115 20.81 -42.37 19.92
CA GLY A 115 21.45 -41.45 20.89
C GLY A 115 22.62 -40.65 20.28
N SER A 116 23.26 -39.80 21.08
CA SER A 116 24.43 -39.01 20.67
C SER A 116 25.56 -39.88 20.07
N ASN A 117 26.26 -39.37 19.06
CA ASN A 117 27.28 -40.12 18.32
C ASN A 117 28.47 -40.54 19.21
N VAL A 118 28.95 -41.77 19.04
CA VAL A 118 30.12 -42.33 19.75
C VAL A 118 31.10 -42.91 18.71
N ALA A 119 32.33 -42.41 18.70
CA ALA A 119 33.35 -42.83 17.72
C ALA A 119 33.81 -44.29 17.93
N ALA A 120 34.08 -45.00 16.83
CA ALA A 120 34.63 -46.35 16.87
C ALA A 120 36.07 -46.38 17.39
N VAL A 121 36.46 -47.49 18.04
CA VAL A 121 37.79 -47.67 18.65
C VAL A 121 38.46 -48.91 18.06
N THR A 122 39.74 -48.81 17.68
CA THR A 122 40.56 -49.94 17.22
C THR A 122 41.66 -50.23 18.25
N LEU A 123 41.85 -51.51 18.62
CA LEU A 123 42.85 -51.94 19.60
C LEU A 123 43.41 -53.33 19.25
N GLU A 124 44.55 -53.70 19.85
CA GLU A 124 45.14 -55.03 19.66
C GLU A 124 44.25 -56.13 20.25
N LYS A 125 44.06 -57.19 19.49
CA LYS A 125 43.26 -58.37 19.83
C LYS A 125 43.71 -58.93 21.17
N GLY A 126 42.76 -59.07 22.09
CA GLY A 126 43.01 -59.50 23.46
C GLY A 126 43.08 -58.35 24.46
N ASN A 127 43.18 -57.09 24.01
CA ASN A 127 43.09 -55.93 24.90
C ASN A 127 41.64 -55.58 25.23
N LYS A 128 41.47 -54.90 26.36
CA LYS A 128 40.17 -54.38 26.81
C LYS A 128 39.92 -53.01 26.17
N VAL A 129 38.68 -52.77 25.74
CA VAL A 129 38.26 -51.45 25.28
C VAL A 129 37.93 -50.57 26.50
N THR A 130 38.39 -49.33 26.51
CA THR A 130 37.98 -48.38 27.56
C THR A 130 36.53 -47.97 27.32
N LYS A 131 35.68 -48.04 28.34
CA LYS A 131 34.27 -47.64 28.25
C LYS A 131 34.19 -46.18 27.75
N PRO A 132 33.49 -45.89 26.63
CA PRO A 132 33.29 -44.52 26.19
C PRO A 132 32.36 -43.78 27.17
N LYS A 133 32.31 -42.45 27.07
CA LYS A 133 31.28 -41.68 27.77
C LYS A 133 29.91 -42.17 27.32
N ASP A 134 29.01 -42.38 28.27
CA ASP A 134 27.67 -42.87 27.98
C ASP A 134 26.95 -41.91 27.02
N PRO A 135 26.35 -42.41 25.92
CA PRO A 135 25.61 -41.58 24.99
C PRO A 135 24.33 -41.08 25.66
N THR A 136 23.77 -39.99 25.16
CA THR A 136 22.50 -39.42 25.64
C THR A 136 21.40 -39.55 24.58
N LYS A 137 20.19 -39.93 25.01
CA LYS A 137 18.98 -39.97 24.18
C LYS A 137 17.81 -39.44 25.02
N ALA A 138 17.18 -38.35 24.59
CA ALA A 138 16.13 -37.69 25.36
C ALA A 138 14.97 -38.66 25.68
N GLY A 139 14.57 -38.75 26.96
CA GLY A 139 13.47 -39.60 27.44
C GLY A 139 13.85 -41.05 27.83
N TYR A 140 15.14 -41.38 27.85
CA TYR A 140 15.61 -42.75 28.13
C TYR A 140 16.87 -42.74 28.98
N ASP A 141 16.97 -43.66 29.94
CA ASP A 141 18.25 -43.98 30.61
C ASP A 141 19.03 -44.97 29.77
N PHE A 142 20.32 -44.67 29.63
CA PHE A 142 21.28 -45.56 28.99
C PHE A 142 21.53 -46.78 29.90
N GLN A 143 21.09 -47.95 29.46
CA GLN A 143 21.21 -49.20 30.24
C GLN A 143 22.53 -49.94 30.02
N GLY A 144 23.37 -49.42 29.11
CA GLY A 144 24.65 -50.02 28.77
C GLY A 144 24.75 -50.42 27.30
N TRP A 145 25.95 -50.87 26.95
CA TRP A 145 26.31 -51.36 25.63
C TRP A 145 26.08 -52.87 25.58
N TYR A 146 25.45 -53.38 24.53
CA TYR A 146 25.11 -54.79 24.38
C TYR A 146 25.78 -55.39 23.14
N LEU A 147 26.25 -56.63 23.27
CA LEU A 147 26.77 -57.43 22.16
C LEU A 147 25.88 -58.66 21.98
N ASN A 148 25.29 -58.84 20.80
CA ASN A 148 24.38 -59.97 20.49
C ASN A 148 23.25 -60.15 21.52
N GLY A 149 22.73 -59.05 22.06
CA GLY A 149 21.62 -59.03 23.03
C GLY A 149 22.01 -59.19 24.50
N ALA A 150 23.27 -59.47 24.84
CA ALA A 150 23.80 -59.54 26.21
C ALA A 150 24.56 -58.26 26.61
N LEU A 151 24.49 -57.85 27.88
CA LEU A 151 25.20 -56.67 28.38
C LEU A 151 26.72 -56.88 28.24
N TYR A 152 27.41 -55.92 27.66
CA TYR A 152 28.82 -56.00 27.36
C TYR A 152 29.65 -55.45 28.53
N GLU A 153 30.46 -56.32 29.12
CA GLU A 153 31.39 -55.98 30.20
C GLU A 153 32.72 -55.49 29.60
N PHE A 154 33.05 -54.21 29.79
CA PHE A 154 34.27 -53.59 29.25
C PHE A 154 35.57 -54.16 29.81
N ASP A 155 35.47 -54.96 30.87
CA ASP A 155 36.57 -55.72 31.44
C ASP A 155 36.91 -57.01 30.67
N LEU A 156 36.16 -57.35 29.62
CA LEU A 156 36.45 -58.51 28.78
C LEU A 156 37.42 -58.15 27.63
N PRO A 157 38.38 -59.04 27.31
CA PRO A 157 39.26 -58.84 26.17
C PRO A 157 38.49 -58.95 24.85
N VAL A 158 38.71 -58.01 23.92
CA VAL A 158 38.07 -58.03 22.60
C VAL A 158 38.93 -58.85 21.64
N ASN A 159 38.38 -59.93 21.10
CA ASN A 159 39.13 -60.88 20.27
C ASN A 159 38.71 -60.90 18.78
N ALA A 160 37.74 -60.09 18.38
CA ALA A 160 37.29 -59.92 17.00
C ALA A 160 36.61 -58.55 16.83
N ASN A 161 36.35 -58.13 15.58
CA ASN A 161 35.54 -56.93 15.34
C ASN A 161 34.14 -57.13 15.92
N ILE A 162 33.68 -56.18 16.73
CA ILE A 162 32.37 -56.23 17.39
C ILE A 162 31.62 -54.92 17.19
N THR A 163 30.30 -55.00 17.11
CA THR A 163 29.41 -53.83 17.17
C THR A 163 28.66 -53.89 18.49
N LEU A 164 28.82 -52.85 19.30
CA LEU A 164 28.09 -52.67 20.55
C LEU A 164 26.88 -51.78 20.32
N GLU A 165 25.71 -52.30 20.63
CA GLU A 165 24.44 -51.60 20.46
C GLU A 165 23.99 -51.00 21.80
N ALA A 166 23.65 -49.72 21.82
CA ALA A 166 23.08 -49.07 22.99
C ALA A 166 21.69 -49.63 23.30
N LYS A 167 21.45 -50.07 24.53
CA LYS A 167 20.08 -50.28 25.03
C LYS A 167 19.64 -49.12 25.90
N TRP A 168 18.37 -48.82 25.74
CA TRP A 168 17.68 -47.72 26.37
C TRP A 168 16.54 -48.32 27.19
N GLN A 169 16.44 -47.93 28.45
CA GLN A 169 15.21 -48.11 29.24
C GLN A 169 14.50 -46.78 29.21
N GLU A 170 13.23 -46.82 28.84
CA GLU A 170 12.36 -45.66 29.00
C GLU A 170 12.28 -45.35 30.49
N VAL A 171 12.67 -44.14 30.87
CA VAL A 171 12.62 -43.69 32.25
C VAL A 171 11.42 -42.79 32.37
N GLU A 172 10.53 -43.12 33.30
CA GLU A 172 9.64 -42.11 33.85
C GLU A 172 10.52 -41.14 34.64
N VAL A 173 10.95 -40.07 33.97
CA VAL A 173 11.78 -39.02 34.52
C VAL A 173 10.97 -38.38 35.66
N GLY A 174 11.16 -38.71 36.93
CA GLY A 174 10.36 -38.12 38.02
C GLY A 174 8.83 -38.28 37.91
N HIS A 175 8.10 -37.66 38.83
CA HIS A 175 6.66 -37.55 38.74
C HIS A 175 6.33 -36.58 37.63
N LYS A 176 5.77 -37.13 36.55
CA LYS A 176 5.28 -36.33 35.45
C LYS A 176 4.16 -35.42 35.97
N VAL A 177 4.46 -34.14 36.13
CA VAL A 177 3.44 -33.13 36.30
C VAL A 177 2.99 -32.73 34.91
N THR A 178 1.79 -33.20 34.58
CA THR A 178 1.14 -32.80 33.33
C THR A 178 0.25 -31.60 33.60
N PHE A 179 0.40 -30.59 32.75
CA PHE A 179 -0.44 -29.41 32.76
C PHE A 179 -1.52 -29.60 31.71
N ASP A 180 -2.73 -29.94 32.16
CA ASP A 180 -3.90 -29.91 31.30
C ASP A 180 -4.40 -28.47 31.25
N SER A 181 -3.89 -27.71 30.28
CA SER A 181 -4.27 -26.32 30.05
C SER A 181 -5.75 -26.18 29.66
N LYS A 182 -6.53 -27.27 29.56
CA LYS A 182 -7.96 -27.28 29.19
C LYS A 182 -8.26 -26.43 27.96
N GLY A 183 -7.39 -26.51 26.95
CA GLY A 183 -7.52 -25.83 25.67
C GLY A 183 -6.81 -24.47 25.57
N GLY A 184 -6.00 -24.08 26.58
CA GLY A 184 -5.05 -22.97 26.47
C GLY A 184 -3.72 -23.36 25.83
N SER A 185 -2.81 -22.39 25.70
CA SER A 185 -1.48 -22.58 25.15
C SER A 185 -0.78 -23.74 25.85
N THR A 186 0.02 -24.47 25.08
CA THR A 186 0.70 -25.66 25.58
C THR A 186 1.69 -25.27 26.67
N VAL A 187 1.60 -25.95 27.80
CA VAL A 187 2.61 -25.90 28.86
C VAL A 187 3.27 -27.25 28.86
N ASP A 188 4.56 -27.27 28.59
CA ASP A 188 5.30 -28.52 28.49
C ASP A 188 5.25 -29.27 29.83
N PRO A 189 5.07 -30.61 29.81
CA PRO A 189 5.06 -31.39 31.03
C PRO A 189 6.42 -31.28 31.71
N VAL A 190 6.39 -31.06 33.03
CA VAL A 190 7.59 -30.96 33.85
C VAL A 190 7.72 -32.24 34.66
N TYR A 191 8.93 -32.72 34.75
CA TYR A 191 9.28 -33.90 35.51
C TYR A 191 9.89 -33.46 36.83
N VAL A 192 9.19 -33.71 37.94
CA VAL A 192 9.58 -33.28 39.28
C VAL A 192 10.03 -34.49 40.08
N GLU A 193 11.21 -34.43 40.70
CA GLU A 193 11.70 -35.49 41.57
C GLU A 193 10.80 -35.66 42.81
N GLU A 194 10.64 -36.90 43.29
CA GLU A 194 9.86 -37.22 44.50
C GLU A 194 10.23 -36.31 45.68
N GLY A 195 9.24 -35.60 46.22
CA GLY A 195 9.38 -34.72 47.39
C GLY A 195 9.93 -33.32 47.11
N GLN A 196 10.22 -32.95 45.85
CA GLN A 196 10.61 -31.59 45.49
C GLN A 196 9.40 -30.68 45.20
N LEU A 197 9.59 -29.36 45.29
CA LEU A 197 8.56 -28.38 44.91
C LEU A 197 8.49 -28.25 43.38
N LEU A 198 7.28 -28.08 42.86
CA LEU A 198 7.06 -27.74 41.46
C LEU A 198 7.29 -26.23 41.26
N GLU A 199 8.23 -25.85 40.39
CA GLU A 199 8.37 -24.45 39.97
C GLU A 199 7.13 -24.04 39.15
N LYS A 200 6.52 -22.90 39.51
CA LYS A 200 5.30 -22.42 38.86
C LYS A 200 5.60 -22.07 37.39
N PRO A 201 4.94 -22.71 36.41
CA PRO A 201 5.14 -22.36 35.00
C PRO A 201 4.54 -20.99 34.68
N ASP A 202 4.94 -20.42 33.54
CA ASP A 202 4.25 -19.27 32.96
C ASP A 202 2.75 -19.58 32.76
N ASN A 203 1.91 -18.56 33.00
CA ASN A 203 0.46 -18.74 32.88
C ASN A 203 0.11 -19.10 31.42
N PRO A 204 -0.61 -20.20 31.17
CA PRO A 204 -1.07 -20.50 29.83
C PRO A 204 -2.03 -19.40 29.35
N THR A 205 -2.11 -19.21 28.04
CA THR A 205 -3.05 -18.29 27.41
C THR A 205 -4.09 -19.07 26.62
N LYS A 206 -5.38 -18.88 26.89
CA LYS A 206 -6.47 -19.52 26.15
C LYS A 206 -7.33 -18.44 25.52
N SER A 207 -7.39 -18.42 24.18
CA SER A 207 -8.19 -17.42 23.47
C SER A 207 -9.63 -17.41 23.99
N GLY A 208 -10.14 -16.23 24.33
CA GLY A 208 -11.48 -16.03 24.91
C GLY A 208 -11.66 -16.49 26.35
N ASN A 209 -10.60 -16.81 27.10
CA ASN A 209 -10.71 -17.31 28.48
C ASN A 209 -9.66 -16.65 29.40
N GLU A 210 -10.07 -16.26 30.60
CA GLU A 210 -9.20 -15.70 31.63
C GLU A 210 -8.66 -16.83 32.53
N PHE A 211 -7.34 -16.87 32.74
CA PHE A 211 -6.69 -17.90 33.53
C PHE A 211 -6.89 -17.64 35.03
N LEU A 212 -7.62 -18.51 35.72
CA LEU A 212 -7.90 -18.35 37.16
C LEU A 212 -6.85 -19.03 38.06
N GLY A 213 -6.13 -20.04 37.56
CA GLY A 213 -5.14 -20.78 38.33
C GLY A 213 -5.06 -22.26 37.94
N TRP A 214 -4.08 -22.96 38.52
CA TRP A 214 -3.89 -24.41 38.38
C TRP A 214 -4.55 -25.14 39.55
N TYR A 215 -5.31 -26.20 39.29
CA TYR A 215 -6.09 -26.90 40.29
C TYR A 215 -5.74 -28.39 40.31
N LEU A 216 -5.73 -28.99 41.51
CA LEU A 216 -5.64 -30.42 41.74
C LEU A 216 -6.92 -30.86 42.45
N ASP A 217 -7.67 -31.79 41.86
CA ASP A 217 -8.94 -32.31 42.40
C ASP A 217 -9.92 -31.20 42.87
N ASP A 218 -10.12 -30.20 42.00
CA ASP A 218 -10.99 -29.03 42.19
C ASP A 218 -10.55 -27.99 43.23
N VAL A 219 -9.45 -28.21 43.95
CA VAL A 219 -8.82 -27.23 44.86
C VAL A 219 -7.68 -26.52 44.15
N GLU A 220 -7.53 -25.21 44.37
CA GLU A 220 -6.44 -24.44 43.78
C GLU A 220 -5.09 -24.96 44.30
N TYR A 221 -4.18 -25.29 43.39
CA TYR A 221 -2.90 -25.91 43.72
C TYR A 221 -1.92 -24.87 44.24
N ASP A 222 -1.51 -25.04 45.49
CA ASP A 222 -0.47 -24.24 46.11
C ASP A 222 0.92 -24.77 45.73
N PHE A 223 1.66 -23.99 44.95
CA PHE A 223 3.01 -24.33 44.47
C PHE A 223 4.06 -24.43 45.59
N SER A 224 3.70 -24.12 46.84
CA SER A 224 4.53 -24.42 48.01
C SER A 224 4.38 -25.87 48.53
N THR A 225 3.54 -26.69 47.89
CA THR A 225 3.32 -28.10 48.24
C THR A 225 4.30 -29.03 47.52
N PRO A 226 5.03 -29.95 48.23
CA PRO A 226 5.90 -30.94 47.60
C PRO A 226 5.18 -31.96 46.71
N VAL A 227 5.78 -32.30 45.57
CA VAL A 227 5.26 -33.30 44.62
C VAL A 227 5.68 -34.70 45.06
N THR A 228 4.76 -35.48 45.59
CA THR A 228 5.02 -36.86 46.10
C THR A 228 4.40 -37.95 45.21
N GLY A 229 3.99 -37.61 43.99
CA GLY A 229 3.28 -38.49 43.06
C GLY A 229 3.05 -37.79 41.71
N PRO A 230 2.71 -38.52 40.62
CA PRO A 230 2.36 -37.88 39.36
C PRO A 230 1.14 -36.97 39.54
N LEU A 231 1.27 -35.72 39.13
CA LEU A 231 0.19 -34.73 39.23
C LEU A 231 -0.37 -34.43 37.86
N LYS A 232 -1.68 -34.25 37.81
CA LYS A 232 -2.34 -33.64 36.67
C LYS A 232 -2.95 -32.33 37.14
N LEU A 233 -2.22 -31.23 36.96
CA LEU A 233 -2.73 -29.91 37.26
C LEU A 233 -3.61 -29.44 36.12
N VAL A 234 -4.84 -29.07 36.47
CA VAL A 234 -5.86 -28.66 35.52
C VAL A 234 -6.02 -27.16 35.60
N ALA A 235 -5.82 -26.48 34.47
CA ALA A 235 -6.10 -25.06 34.38
C ALA A 235 -7.61 -24.84 34.53
N LYS A 236 -8.01 -24.00 35.49
CA LYS A 236 -9.36 -23.45 35.52
C LYS A 236 -9.37 -22.10 34.83
N TRP A 237 -10.41 -21.93 34.04
CA TRP A 237 -10.61 -20.76 33.22
C TRP A 237 -11.95 -20.15 33.61
N LYS A 238 -11.98 -18.84 33.80
CA LYS A 238 -13.24 -18.10 33.65
C LYS A 238 -13.41 -17.95 32.14
N ASP A 239 -14.50 -18.48 31.61
CA ASP A 239 -14.81 -18.28 30.21
C ASP A 239 -15.02 -16.78 29.98
N ALA A 240 -14.02 -16.13 29.40
CA ALA A 240 -14.04 -14.70 29.16
C ALA A 240 -14.98 -14.36 27.99
N THR A 241 -15.57 -15.40 27.36
CA THR A 241 -16.75 -15.37 26.51
C THR A 241 -18.04 -15.74 27.24
N LYS A 242 -18.14 -15.77 28.58
CA LYS A 242 -19.41 -15.98 29.32
C LYS A 242 -19.64 -14.96 30.44
N ALA A 243 -20.91 -14.69 30.74
CA ALA A 243 -21.40 -13.72 31.71
C ALA A 243 -22.50 -14.32 32.61
N VAL A 244 -22.57 -13.87 33.86
CA VAL A 244 -23.60 -14.25 34.85
C VAL A 244 -24.65 -13.16 34.97
N VAL A 245 -25.92 -13.55 35.03
CA VAL A 245 -27.08 -12.65 35.17
C VAL A 245 -27.80 -12.90 36.50
N ILE A 246 -27.88 -11.88 37.35
CA ILE A 246 -28.49 -11.94 38.69
C ILE A 246 -29.85 -11.20 38.68
N PHE A 247 -30.83 -11.64 39.49
CA PHE A 247 -32.16 -11.03 39.60
C PHE A 247 -32.43 -10.51 41.02
N GLU A 248 -32.40 -9.19 41.22
CA GLU A 248 -32.66 -8.51 42.50
C GLU A 248 -34.15 -8.14 42.65
N THR A 249 -34.77 -8.43 43.79
CA THR A 249 -36.24 -8.38 43.97
C THR A 249 -36.74 -7.32 44.97
N PHE A 250 -35.87 -6.56 45.62
CA PHE A 250 -36.24 -5.44 46.50
C PHE A 250 -37.31 -5.79 47.56
N GLY A 251 -37.07 -6.90 48.26
CA GLY A 251 -37.94 -7.39 49.35
C GLY A 251 -39.17 -8.17 48.89
N GLY A 252 -39.33 -8.42 47.58
CA GLY A 252 -40.25 -9.44 47.08
C GLY A 252 -39.65 -10.85 47.15
N THR A 253 -40.41 -11.87 46.72
CA THR A 253 -39.95 -13.27 46.73
C THR A 253 -38.71 -13.51 45.83
N VAL A 254 -37.81 -14.44 46.18
CA VAL A 254 -36.48 -14.64 45.55
C VAL A 254 -36.53 -15.35 44.18
N VAL A 255 -35.66 -14.95 43.22
CA VAL A 255 -35.57 -15.51 41.85
C VAL A 255 -34.15 -16.01 41.50
N PRO A 256 -33.95 -17.22 40.91
CA PRO A 256 -32.62 -17.77 40.60
C PRO A 256 -31.84 -17.08 39.46
N SER A 257 -30.50 -17.02 39.55
CA SER A 257 -29.58 -16.44 38.56
C SER A 257 -29.33 -17.32 37.32
N GLN A 258 -28.75 -16.75 36.25
CA GLN A 258 -28.41 -17.43 34.97
C GLN A 258 -26.93 -17.28 34.58
N THR A 259 -26.41 -18.16 33.73
CA THR A 259 -25.04 -18.07 33.15
C THR A 259 -25.11 -18.30 31.63
N ILE A 260 -24.62 -17.34 30.84
CA ILE A 260 -24.78 -17.27 29.38
C ILE A 260 -23.47 -16.91 28.66
N THR A 261 -23.38 -17.15 27.36
CA THR A 261 -22.25 -16.70 26.52
C THR A 261 -22.31 -15.19 26.30
N LYS A 262 -21.17 -14.51 26.38
CA LYS A 262 -20.99 -13.10 26.05
C LYS A 262 -21.24 -12.89 24.57
N GLY A 263 -22.05 -11.91 24.22
CA GLY A 263 -22.62 -11.84 22.88
C GLY A 263 -23.90 -12.67 22.74
N SER A 264 -24.42 -13.27 23.82
CA SER A 264 -25.70 -14.00 23.82
C SER A 264 -26.69 -13.39 24.78
N LYS A 265 -27.95 -13.76 24.57
CA LYS A 265 -29.13 -13.19 25.20
C LYS A 265 -29.47 -13.94 26.49
N ALA A 266 -29.85 -13.22 27.54
CA ALA A 266 -30.36 -13.83 28.78
C ALA A 266 -31.80 -14.32 28.60
N PHE A 267 -32.26 -15.33 29.34
CA PHE A 267 -33.66 -15.76 29.31
C PHE A 267 -34.46 -15.00 30.37
N ARG A 268 -35.74 -14.73 30.10
CA ARG A 268 -36.61 -14.10 31.09
C ARG A 268 -37.15 -15.15 32.09
N PRO A 269 -37.08 -14.93 33.42
CA PRO A 269 -37.58 -15.90 34.41
C PRO A 269 -39.08 -16.20 34.24
N LEU A 270 -39.46 -17.48 34.41
CA LEU A 270 -40.85 -17.95 34.27
C LEU A 270 -41.70 -17.76 35.54
N VAL A 271 -41.08 -17.54 36.70
CA VAL A 271 -41.75 -17.28 37.98
C VAL A 271 -41.44 -15.84 38.40
N TYR A 272 -42.48 -15.06 38.71
CA TYR A 272 -42.36 -13.64 39.04
C TYR A 272 -42.39 -13.39 40.55
N PRO A 273 -41.68 -12.37 41.06
CA PRO A 273 -41.63 -12.11 42.47
C PRO A 273 -42.88 -11.37 42.98
N GLU A 274 -43.35 -11.64 44.20
CA GLU A 274 -44.59 -11.07 44.78
C GLU A 274 -44.30 -10.05 45.92
N LYS A 275 -45.09 -8.95 46.03
CA LYS A 275 -44.94 -7.87 47.04
C LYS A 275 -46.29 -7.20 47.40
N GLU A 276 -46.66 -7.14 48.69
CA GLU A 276 -47.99 -6.67 49.17
C GLU A 276 -48.30 -5.21 48.79
N GLY A 277 -49.50 -4.93 48.25
CA GLY A 277 -49.91 -3.61 47.75
C GLY A 277 -49.33 -3.24 46.38
N PHE A 278 -48.51 -4.13 45.78
CA PHE A 278 -47.89 -3.96 44.49
C PHE A 278 -48.12 -5.18 43.57
N THR A 279 -48.13 -4.94 42.27
CA THR A 279 -48.19 -5.93 41.20
C THR A 279 -46.84 -5.94 40.51
N PHE A 280 -46.17 -7.09 40.43
CA PHE A 280 -44.96 -7.20 39.63
C PHE A 280 -45.25 -6.87 38.17
N LEU A 281 -44.41 -6.03 37.56
CA LEU A 281 -44.54 -5.66 36.16
C LEU A 281 -43.51 -6.36 35.29
N ASP A 282 -42.23 -6.12 35.57
CA ASP A 282 -41.13 -6.54 34.69
C ASP A 282 -39.78 -6.51 35.44
N TRP A 283 -38.72 -6.91 34.75
CA TRP A 283 -37.33 -6.77 35.15
C TRP A 283 -36.69 -5.57 34.43
N CYS A 284 -35.71 -4.93 35.05
CA CYS A 284 -34.96 -3.79 34.53
C CYS A 284 -33.45 -4.04 34.54
N SER A 285 -32.69 -3.52 33.58
CA SER A 285 -31.23 -3.68 33.46
C SER A 285 -30.40 -2.75 34.32
N ASP A 286 -31.06 -1.80 34.97
CA ASP A 286 -30.47 -0.82 35.84
C ASP A 286 -31.19 -0.84 37.20
N GLU A 287 -30.43 -0.52 38.25
CA GLU A 287 -30.96 -0.48 39.62
C GLU A 287 -32.02 0.61 39.80
N ALA A 288 -32.01 1.65 38.96
CA ALA A 288 -32.99 2.74 38.97
C ALA A 288 -34.35 2.34 38.36
N LEU A 289 -34.49 1.12 37.83
CA LEU A 289 -35.73 0.56 37.27
C LEU A 289 -36.28 1.32 36.06
N GLU A 290 -35.44 2.06 35.34
CA GLU A 290 -35.86 2.92 34.22
C GLU A 290 -35.79 2.18 32.87
N ILE A 291 -34.81 1.29 32.72
CA ILE A 291 -34.55 0.53 31.50
C ILE A 291 -35.12 -0.86 31.70
N SER A 292 -36.26 -1.15 31.08
CA SER A 292 -36.77 -2.51 31.01
C SER A 292 -35.66 -3.42 30.47
N ALA A 293 -35.42 -4.53 31.17
CA ALA A 293 -34.43 -5.51 30.77
C ALA A 293 -34.82 -6.06 29.41
N ASP A 294 -34.07 -5.70 28.37
CA ASP A 294 -34.23 -6.35 27.08
C ASP A 294 -33.41 -7.63 27.06
N PHE A 295 -34.11 -8.71 27.38
CA PHE A 295 -33.57 -10.06 27.30
C PHE A 295 -33.17 -10.45 25.87
N ASN A 296 -33.50 -9.65 24.85
CA ASN A 296 -33.02 -9.84 23.48
C ASN A 296 -31.68 -9.14 23.19
N LEU A 297 -31.09 -8.41 24.14
CA LEU A 297 -29.76 -7.86 23.96
C LEU A 297 -28.68 -8.86 24.36
N GLU A 298 -27.58 -8.76 23.64
CA GLU A 298 -26.41 -9.57 23.89
C GLU A 298 -25.68 -9.05 25.13
N ILE A 299 -25.62 -9.88 26.17
CA ILE A 299 -24.91 -9.57 27.40
C ILE A 299 -23.43 -9.86 27.17
N ASN A 300 -22.54 -8.91 27.44
CA ASN A 300 -21.09 -9.06 27.21
C ASN A 300 -20.26 -9.05 28.51
N GLU A 301 -20.91 -8.87 29.66
CA GLU A 301 -20.31 -8.88 31.01
C GLU A 301 -21.33 -9.30 32.06
N ASP A 302 -20.87 -9.61 33.28
CA ASP A 302 -21.74 -10.01 34.38
C ASP A 302 -22.77 -8.87 34.65
N THR A 303 -24.07 -9.20 34.64
CA THR A 303 -25.18 -8.24 34.61
C THR A 303 -26.17 -8.51 35.73
N VAL A 304 -26.81 -7.46 36.27
CA VAL A 304 -27.88 -7.58 37.27
C VAL A 304 -29.17 -7.01 36.69
N PHE A 305 -30.26 -7.77 36.79
CA PHE A 305 -31.61 -7.32 36.48
C PHE A 305 -32.42 -7.11 37.78
N TYR A 306 -33.22 -6.06 37.81
CA TYR A 306 -33.88 -5.56 39.01
C TYR A 306 -35.41 -5.61 38.84
N ALA A 307 -36.13 -6.14 39.83
CA ALA A 307 -37.58 -6.32 39.76
C ALA A 307 -38.32 -5.00 39.87
N LYS A 308 -39.14 -4.71 38.86
CA LYS A 308 -40.03 -3.56 38.80
C LYS A 308 -41.44 -3.96 39.20
N TYR A 309 -41.97 -3.25 40.17
CA TYR A 309 -43.34 -3.40 40.64
C TYR A 309 -44.16 -2.14 40.29
N ARG A 310 -45.46 -2.31 40.06
CA ARG A 310 -46.44 -1.24 40.01
C ARG A 310 -47.33 -1.31 41.21
N PRO A 311 -47.57 -0.21 41.91
CA PRO A 311 -48.55 -0.21 42.98
C PRO A 311 -49.97 -0.54 42.46
N GLN A 312 -50.79 -1.18 43.28
CA GLN A 312 -52.19 -1.46 42.94
C GLN A 312 -52.96 -0.15 42.77
N THR A 313 -53.73 -0.01 41.68
CA THR A 313 -54.13 1.31 41.13
C THR A 313 -55.54 1.80 41.47
N ASN A 314 -56.29 1.12 42.34
CA ASN A 314 -57.70 1.43 42.58
C ASN A 314 -58.03 1.67 44.06
N ILE A 315 -57.19 2.46 44.74
CA ILE A 315 -57.36 2.86 46.13
C ILE A 315 -58.03 4.25 46.18
N PRO A 316 -59.16 4.44 46.90
CA PRO A 316 -59.89 5.72 46.91
C PRO A 316 -59.16 6.85 47.68
N TYR A 317 -59.33 8.12 47.23
CA TYR A 317 -58.89 9.36 47.91
C TYR A 317 -59.76 10.58 47.50
N LEU A 318 -59.66 11.73 48.20
CA LEU A 318 -60.49 12.94 47.96
C LEU A 318 -59.70 14.14 47.41
N VAL A 319 -60.35 15.03 46.64
CA VAL A 319 -59.78 16.29 46.12
C VAL A 319 -60.72 17.47 46.29
N GLU A 320 -60.22 18.63 46.73
CA GLU A 320 -60.98 19.88 46.91
C GLU A 320 -60.39 21.04 46.11
N HIS A 321 -61.22 21.90 45.51
CA HIS A 321 -60.79 23.10 44.76
C HIS A 321 -61.25 24.39 45.43
N ARG A 322 -60.36 25.39 45.60
CA ARG A 322 -60.62 26.63 46.33
C ARG A 322 -60.03 27.86 45.62
N GLN A 323 -60.79 28.94 45.45
CA GLN A 323 -60.33 30.16 44.77
C GLN A 323 -60.02 31.29 45.76
N LEU A 324 -58.95 32.06 45.50
CA LEU A 324 -58.59 33.26 46.27
C LEU A 324 -59.52 34.43 45.90
N ILE A 325 -60.41 34.80 46.81
CA ILE A 325 -61.36 35.91 46.63
C ILE A 325 -61.30 36.82 47.86
N GLY A 326 -60.86 38.07 47.66
CA GLY A 326 -60.75 39.06 48.75
C GLY A 326 -59.76 38.64 49.86
N GLY A 327 -58.67 37.96 49.49
CA GLY A 327 -57.61 37.54 50.42
C GLY A 327 -57.84 36.22 51.15
N VAL A 328 -58.93 35.48 50.88
CA VAL A 328 -59.23 34.19 51.52
C VAL A 328 -59.59 33.12 50.49
N TYR A 329 -59.09 31.88 50.65
CA TYR A 329 -59.46 30.73 49.81
C TYR A 329 -60.82 30.18 50.22
N LYS A 330 -61.77 30.20 49.28
CA LYS A 330 -63.12 29.65 49.50
C LYS A 330 -63.31 28.39 48.67
N LEU A 331 -63.85 27.33 49.29
CA LEU A 331 -64.19 26.08 48.61
C LEU A 331 -65.15 26.37 47.46
N LYS A 332 -64.74 25.95 46.27
CA LYS A 332 -65.51 26.03 45.03
C LYS A 332 -66.22 24.71 44.76
N GLU A 333 -65.53 23.59 44.92
CA GLU A 333 -66.04 22.23 44.61
C GLU A 333 -65.13 21.12 45.20
N LYS A 334 -65.62 19.87 45.24
CA LYS A 334 -64.90 18.68 45.73
C LYS A 334 -65.24 17.40 44.93
N GLU A 335 -64.31 16.45 44.84
CA GLU A 335 -64.42 15.18 44.12
C GLU A 335 -63.75 13.98 44.86
N THR A 336 -64.20 12.76 44.55
CA THR A 336 -63.59 11.49 45.04
C THR A 336 -62.96 10.77 43.85
N LEU A 337 -61.67 10.45 43.96
CA LEU A 337 -60.88 9.82 42.92
C LEU A 337 -60.26 8.51 43.45
N PHE A 338 -59.66 7.72 42.56
CA PHE A 338 -59.02 6.46 42.88
C PHE A 338 -57.65 6.44 42.22
N GLY A 339 -56.66 5.82 42.86
CA GLY A 339 -55.30 5.79 42.34
C GLY A 339 -54.44 4.76 43.05
N ALA A 340 -53.15 4.80 42.74
CA ALA A 340 -52.26 3.72 43.12
C ALA A 340 -51.63 3.89 44.50
N THR A 341 -51.54 2.82 45.27
CA THR A 341 -50.87 2.81 46.59
C THR A 341 -49.48 3.43 46.52
N GLY A 342 -49.15 4.36 47.42
CA GLY A 342 -47.87 5.06 47.43
C GLY A 342 -47.59 5.91 46.19
N ALA A 343 -48.56 6.04 45.27
CA ALA A 343 -48.50 7.03 44.21
C ALA A 343 -49.08 8.34 44.71
N VAL A 344 -48.60 9.43 44.14
CA VAL A 344 -49.17 10.75 44.41
C VAL A 344 -50.63 10.75 43.97
N ALA A 345 -51.51 11.21 44.85
CA ALA A 345 -52.90 11.48 44.56
C ALA A 345 -52.98 12.45 43.37
N THR A 346 -53.53 11.98 42.26
CA THR A 346 -53.66 12.75 41.04
C THR A 346 -55.00 13.49 41.02
N TYR A 347 -55.04 14.59 40.30
CA TYR A 347 -56.21 15.44 40.26
C TYR A 347 -56.11 16.31 39.03
N MET A 348 -57.24 16.74 38.51
CA MET A 348 -57.24 17.68 37.39
C MET A 348 -57.56 19.07 37.91
N ALA A 349 -56.55 19.94 37.90
CA ALA A 349 -56.79 21.35 38.17
C ALA A 349 -57.78 21.90 37.13
N LYS A 350 -58.88 22.52 37.59
CA LYS A 350 -59.84 23.19 36.70
C LYS A 350 -59.35 24.56 36.28
N GLU A 351 -59.85 25.04 35.14
CA GLU A 351 -59.44 26.31 34.55
C GLU A 351 -60.39 27.45 34.87
N TYR A 352 -59.83 28.61 35.24
CA TYR A 352 -60.57 29.84 35.49
C TYR A 352 -59.90 31.01 34.76
N GLN A 353 -60.69 31.90 34.14
CA GLN A 353 -60.21 32.92 33.20
C GLN A 353 -59.20 33.91 33.80
N TYR A 354 -59.30 34.22 35.10
CA TYR A 354 -58.45 35.21 35.80
C TYR A 354 -57.64 34.60 36.95
N HIS A 355 -57.80 33.29 37.17
CA HIS A 355 -57.16 32.60 38.27
C HIS A 355 -56.39 31.39 37.76
N ILE A 356 -55.13 31.32 38.14
CA ILE A 356 -54.26 30.18 37.92
C ILE A 356 -54.14 29.39 39.21
N LEU A 357 -53.89 28.10 39.12
CA LEU A 357 -53.58 27.33 40.32
C LEU A 357 -52.34 27.94 41.00
N LYS A 358 -52.45 28.34 42.27
CA LYS A 358 -51.40 29.02 43.03
C LYS A 358 -50.10 28.23 43.03
N VAL A 359 -50.25 26.99 43.46
CA VAL A 359 -49.21 25.99 43.54
C VAL A 359 -49.94 24.67 43.69
N LEU A 360 -49.41 23.64 43.06
CA LEU A 360 -49.88 22.29 43.33
C LEU A 360 -49.65 22.02 44.83
N PRO A 361 -50.64 21.49 45.56
CA PRO A 361 -50.38 20.98 46.91
C PRO A 361 -49.22 19.97 46.83
N GLU A 362 -48.39 19.94 47.87
CA GLU A 362 -47.35 18.91 47.98
C GLU A 362 -47.94 17.53 47.77
N ASP A 363 -47.16 16.70 47.07
CA ASP A 363 -47.52 15.34 46.71
C ASP A 363 -48.06 14.59 47.93
N GLN A 364 -49.37 14.35 47.93
CA GLN A 364 -50.01 13.51 48.93
C GLN A 364 -49.99 12.10 48.39
N TYR A 365 -49.28 11.19 49.04
CA TYR A 365 -49.25 9.81 48.61
C TYR A 365 -50.54 9.11 49.02
N ILE A 366 -51.09 8.30 48.09
CA ILE A 366 -52.30 7.51 48.31
C ILE A 366 -51.91 6.39 49.26
N GLU A 367 -52.32 6.49 50.51
CA GLU A 367 -52.06 5.45 51.50
C GLU A 367 -52.76 4.15 51.09
N ALA A 368 -52.11 3.01 51.34
CA ALA A 368 -52.62 1.69 50.94
C ALA A 368 -54.02 1.38 51.50
N ASP A 369 -54.45 2.11 52.54
CA ASP A 369 -55.74 2.00 53.22
C ASP A 369 -56.85 2.94 52.71
N GLY A 370 -56.54 3.87 51.80
CA GLY A 370 -57.51 4.77 51.16
C GLY A 370 -57.89 6.04 51.93
N SER A 371 -57.04 6.53 52.83
CA SER A 371 -57.33 7.68 53.71
C SER A 371 -56.94 9.07 53.18
N THR A 372 -56.33 9.18 52.00
CA THR A 372 -55.70 10.43 51.48
C THR A 372 -56.69 11.54 51.03
N VAL A 373 -56.34 12.83 51.25
CA VAL A 373 -57.09 14.03 50.80
C VAL A 373 -56.16 15.12 50.21
N VAL A 374 -56.55 15.71 49.07
CA VAL A 374 -55.79 16.76 48.36
C VAL A 374 -56.57 18.08 48.25
N VAL A 375 -55.90 19.24 48.40
CA VAL A 375 -56.55 20.57 48.33
C VAL A 375 -55.83 21.49 47.33
N LEU A 376 -56.57 21.98 46.33
CA LEU A 376 -56.10 22.85 45.25
C LEU A 376 -56.55 24.30 45.47
N ASN A 377 -55.59 25.23 45.51
CA ASN A 377 -55.84 26.66 45.71
C ASN A 377 -55.50 27.45 44.44
N TYR A 378 -56.39 28.35 43.99
CA TYR A 378 -56.22 29.15 42.78
C TYR A 378 -56.00 30.64 43.10
N ASP A 379 -54.89 31.21 42.63
CA ASP A 379 -54.49 32.61 42.75
C ASP A 379 -54.84 33.42 41.50
N GLN A 380 -54.85 34.75 41.62
CA GLN A 380 -55.05 35.65 40.48
C GLN A 380 -53.76 35.73 39.63
N ILE A 381 -53.87 35.89 38.30
CA ILE A 381 -52.71 35.94 37.39
C ILE A 381 -51.94 37.27 37.52
N ASP A 382 -50.60 37.19 37.66
CA ASP A 382 -49.65 38.31 37.64
C ASP A 382 -49.14 38.64 36.21
N SER A 383 -48.52 39.80 36.00
CA SER A 383 -47.98 40.20 34.68
C SER A 383 -46.80 39.33 34.20
N TYR A 384 -46.76 38.93 32.92
CA TYR A 384 -45.69 38.09 32.34
C TYR A 384 -45.31 38.44 30.88
N ASN A 385 -44.15 37.94 30.41
CA ASN A 385 -43.57 38.21 29.09
C ASN A 385 -43.32 36.91 28.30
N TYR A 386 -43.66 36.83 27.01
CA TYR A 386 -43.42 35.63 26.21
C TYR A 386 -42.90 35.90 24.79
N SER A 387 -42.28 34.88 24.20
CA SER A 387 -41.79 34.91 22.82
C SER A 387 -42.27 33.71 22.00
N LEU A 388 -42.39 33.91 20.69
CA LEU A 388 -42.81 32.87 19.73
C LEU A 388 -41.71 32.60 18.69
N VAL A 389 -41.40 31.33 18.48
CA VAL A 389 -40.48 30.83 17.47
C VAL A 389 -41.26 30.00 16.45
N TYR A 390 -41.47 30.57 15.26
CA TYR A 390 -42.33 29.99 14.22
C TYR A 390 -41.71 28.81 13.46
N ASN A 391 -40.41 28.52 13.66
CA ASN A 391 -39.69 27.38 13.04
C ASN A 391 -39.94 27.22 11.54
N GLY A 392 -39.72 28.30 10.78
CA GLY A 392 -39.89 28.31 9.33
C GLY A 392 -41.31 28.60 8.84
N GLY A 393 -42.31 28.66 9.72
CA GLY A 393 -43.67 29.08 9.36
C GLY A 393 -43.89 30.59 9.43
N ASN A 394 -45.03 31.04 8.92
CA ASN A 394 -45.44 32.45 8.93
C ASN A 394 -46.98 32.58 8.83
N SER A 395 -47.54 33.76 9.15
CA SER A 395 -48.99 34.03 9.02
C SER A 395 -49.36 34.94 7.84
N ILE A 396 -48.40 35.23 6.94
CA ILE A 396 -48.55 36.25 5.89
C ILE A 396 -48.80 35.59 4.53
N TYR A 397 -47.92 34.70 4.08
CA TYR A 397 -48.01 34.02 2.79
C TYR A 397 -48.07 32.51 2.98
N ARG A 398 -49.18 31.93 2.50
CA ARG A 398 -49.42 30.49 2.54
C ARG A 398 -48.54 29.69 1.56
N THR A 399 -48.25 30.26 0.40
CA THR A 399 -47.47 29.64 -0.68
C THR A 399 -46.46 30.64 -1.23
N ARG A 400 -45.38 30.14 -1.85
CA ARG A 400 -44.42 30.99 -2.59
C ARG A 400 -45.12 31.80 -3.67
N THR A 401 -46.11 31.23 -4.35
CA THR A 401 -46.88 31.93 -5.40
C THR A 401 -47.55 33.19 -4.86
N ALA A 402 -48.24 33.10 -3.72
CA ALA A 402 -48.91 34.27 -3.11
C ALA A 402 -47.91 35.36 -2.71
N LEU A 403 -46.72 34.96 -2.25
CA LEU A 403 -45.64 35.88 -1.93
C LEU A 403 -45.09 36.59 -3.18
N VAL A 404 -44.87 35.83 -4.25
CA VAL A 404 -44.37 36.35 -5.53
C VAL A 404 -45.38 37.30 -6.16
N GLU A 405 -46.67 37.01 -6.09
CA GLU A 405 -47.73 37.90 -6.57
C GLU A 405 -47.70 39.26 -5.85
N ASP A 406 -47.55 39.27 -4.53
CA ASP A 406 -47.44 40.52 -3.75
C ASP A 406 -46.13 41.27 -4.05
N PHE A 407 -45.02 40.54 -4.26
CA PHE A 407 -43.76 41.13 -4.71
C PHE A 407 -43.91 41.82 -6.06
N LEU A 408 -44.56 41.17 -7.02
CA LEU A 408 -44.74 41.74 -8.37
C LEU A 408 -45.61 42.99 -8.37
N ILE A 409 -46.60 43.09 -7.48
CA ILE A 409 -47.43 44.30 -7.33
C ILE A 409 -46.56 45.50 -6.93
N ASP A 410 -45.75 45.34 -5.89
CA ASP A 410 -44.87 46.40 -5.40
C ASP A 410 -43.75 46.71 -6.39
N PHE A 411 -43.14 45.67 -6.96
CA PHE A 411 -42.07 45.80 -7.93
C PHE A 411 -42.54 46.54 -9.18
N ASN A 412 -43.71 46.22 -9.71
CA ASN A 412 -44.29 46.92 -10.86
C ASN A 412 -44.66 48.37 -10.53
N SER A 413 -45.13 48.62 -9.30
CA SER A 413 -45.38 49.99 -8.82
C SER A 413 -44.09 50.80 -8.77
N TYR A 414 -42.98 50.22 -8.30
CA TYR A 414 -41.65 50.84 -8.33
C TYR A 414 -41.16 51.08 -9.77
N ARG A 415 -41.28 50.09 -10.67
CA ARG A 415 -40.91 50.24 -12.08
C ARG A 415 -41.62 51.41 -12.75
N GLY A 416 -42.89 51.66 -12.41
CA GLY A 416 -43.64 52.82 -12.87
C GLY A 416 -42.97 54.16 -12.49
N THR A 417 -42.33 54.24 -11.31
CA THR A 417 -41.58 55.45 -10.89
C THR A 417 -40.31 55.68 -11.72
N LEU A 418 -39.76 54.62 -12.32
CA LEU A 418 -38.63 54.68 -13.24
C LEU A 418 -39.07 54.94 -14.70
N GLY A 419 -40.37 55.09 -14.96
CA GLY A 419 -40.93 55.16 -16.31
C GLY A 419 -40.90 53.83 -17.08
N SER A 420 -40.67 52.71 -16.39
CA SER A 420 -40.64 51.37 -16.98
C SER A 420 -42.03 50.72 -16.97
N SER A 421 -42.35 49.95 -18.02
CA SER A 421 -43.59 49.16 -18.09
C SER A 421 -43.66 48.10 -16.97
N PRO A 422 -44.88 47.78 -16.49
CA PRO A 422 -45.09 46.64 -15.60
C PRO A 422 -44.76 45.32 -16.31
N VAL A 423 -44.35 44.31 -15.55
CA VAL A 423 -43.89 43.01 -16.04
C VAL A 423 -44.56 41.84 -15.35
N THR A 424 -44.66 40.74 -16.09
CA THR A 424 -45.12 39.42 -15.62
C THR A 424 -43.93 38.49 -15.36
N LEU A 425 -44.16 37.29 -14.79
CA LEU A 425 -43.12 36.27 -14.65
C LEU A 425 -42.51 35.86 -16.00
N ALA A 426 -43.33 35.76 -17.06
CA ALA A 426 -42.85 35.44 -18.40
C ALA A 426 -41.91 36.54 -18.95
N ASP A 427 -42.21 37.81 -18.67
CA ASP A 427 -41.37 38.93 -19.07
C ASP A 427 -40.02 38.92 -18.32
N ILE A 428 -40.05 38.64 -17.00
CA ILE A 428 -38.85 38.50 -16.17
C ILE A 428 -37.96 37.35 -16.66
N ASP A 429 -38.57 36.23 -17.04
CA ASP A 429 -37.85 35.09 -17.60
C ASP A 429 -37.25 35.40 -18.98
N ALA A 430 -37.94 36.21 -19.79
CA ALA A 430 -37.47 36.62 -21.11
C ALA A 430 -36.28 37.61 -21.05
N TRP A 431 -36.07 38.30 -19.93
CA TRP A 431 -34.98 39.29 -19.79
C TRP A 431 -33.59 38.73 -20.09
N GLY A 432 -32.78 39.56 -20.76
CA GLY A 432 -31.42 39.20 -21.19
C GLY A 432 -30.41 39.18 -20.04
N ALA A 433 -29.20 38.75 -20.36
CA ALA A 433 -28.13 38.58 -19.37
C ALA A 433 -27.60 39.89 -18.75
N TRP A 434 -27.88 41.04 -19.38
CA TRP A 434 -27.24 42.31 -19.04
C TRP A 434 -28.22 43.44 -18.69
N SER A 435 -29.54 43.20 -18.73
CA SER A 435 -30.58 44.20 -18.46
C SER A 435 -31.96 43.53 -18.33
N PRO A 436 -32.91 44.06 -17.53
CA PRO A 436 -32.83 45.27 -16.69
C PRO A 436 -32.15 45.00 -15.35
N LEU A 437 -31.91 46.06 -14.59
CA LEU A 437 -31.09 46.09 -13.37
C LEU A 437 -31.94 46.67 -12.22
N ASP A 438 -33.20 46.26 -12.19
CA ASP A 438 -34.26 46.95 -11.46
C ASP A 438 -34.54 46.28 -10.10
N MET A 439 -34.20 44.99 -9.91
CA MET A 439 -34.47 44.29 -8.65
C MET A 439 -33.48 44.70 -7.56
N TYR A 440 -32.20 44.91 -7.87
CA TYR A 440 -31.28 45.40 -6.85
C TYR A 440 -31.55 46.87 -6.47
N THR A 441 -32.03 47.70 -7.40
CA THR A 441 -32.40 49.10 -7.09
C THR A 441 -33.73 49.18 -6.35
N PHE A 442 -34.68 48.27 -6.64
CA PHE A 442 -35.94 48.12 -5.88
C PHE A 442 -35.69 47.95 -4.39
N MET A 443 -34.62 47.24 -4.00
CA MET A 443 -34.24 47.05 -2.59
C MET A 443 -33.79 48.33 -1.88
N TYR A 444 -33.66 49.46 -2.58
CA TYR A 444 -33.37 50.78 -2.02
C TYR A 444 -34.53 51.79 -2.22
N SER A 445 -35.70 51.30 -2.62
CA SER A 445 -36.93 52.10 -2.74
C SER A 445 -37.69 52.20 -1.41
N ASN A 446 -38.84 52.89 -1.42
CA ASN A 446 -39.77 52.94 -0.29
C ASN A 446 -40.37 51.57 0.08
N TYR A 447 -40.16 50.53 -0.73
CA TYR A 447 -40.58 49.15 -0.43
C TYR A 447 -39.52 48.33 0.33
N ARG A 448 -38.34 48.92 0.61
CA ARG A 448 -37.24 48.22 1.29
C ARG A 448 -37.68 47.56 2.59
N ASP A 449 -38.39 48.27 3.46
CA ASP A 449 -38.81 47.74 4.77
C ASP A 449 -39.72 46.50 4.63
N LYS A 450 -40.50 46.42 3.54
CA LYS A 450 -41.37 45.27 3.26
C LYS A 450 -40.59 44.05 2.77
N TRP A 451 -39.53 44.25 1.98
CA TRP A 451 -38.84 43.18 1.22
C TRP A 451 -37.40 42.89 1.63
N LEU A 452 -36.83 43.63 2.59
CA LEU A 452 -35.43 43.45 3.01
C LEU A 452 -35.13 42.03 3.47
N TRP A 453 -36.10 41.36 4.10
CA TRP A 453 -36.01 39.97 4.53
C TRP A 453 -35.69 39.00 3.38
N LEU A 454 -36.18 39.29 2.16
CA LEU A 454 -35.97 38.44 0.99
C LEU A 454 -34.51 38.52 0.54
N ALA A 455 -33.91 39.73 0.55
CA ALA A 455 -32.48 39.88 0.28
C ALA A 455 -31.62 39.15 1.33
N ASP A 456 -32.02 39.18 2.60
CA ASP A 456 -31.31 38.47 3.67
C ASP A 456 -31.40 36.94 3.51
N TYR A 457 -32.59 36.42 3.20
CA TYR A 457 -32.80 35.02 2.89
C TYR A 457 -31.90 34.55 1.73
N LEU A 458 -31.92 35.27 0.59
CA LEU A 458 -31.07 34.94 -0.56
C LEU A 458 -29.58 35.10 -0.25
N GLY A 459 -29.21 35.99 0.67
CA GLY A 459 -27.85 36.11 1.18
C GLY A 459 -27.37 34.92 2.02
N GLN A 460 -28.27 34.08 2.52
CA GLN A 460 -27.93 32.89 3.31
C GLN A 460 -27.93 31.62 2.49
N VAL A 461 -28.91 31.47 1.61
CA VAL A 461 -29.13 30.22 0.87
C VAL A 461 -28.74 30.31 -0.62
N GLY A 462 -28.47 31.51 -1.12
CA GLY A 462 -28.12 31.72 -2.52
C GLY A 462 -26.78 31.09 -2.91
N SER A 463 -26.49 31.08 -4.21
CA SER A 463 -25.28 30.43 -4.72
C SER A 463 -24.01 31.03 -4.12
N ASN A 464 -22.94 30.24 -4.07
CA ASN A 464 -21.63 30.71 -3.59
C ASN A 464 -21.16 31.99 -4.32
N ALA A 465 -21.51 32.12 -5.60
CA ALA A 465 -21.19 33.30 -6.41
C ALA A 465 -22.05 34.52 -6.06
N ASN A 466 -23.34 34.32 -5.78
CA ASN A 466 -24.30 35.43 -5.70
C ASN A 466 -24.64 35.88 -4.28
N ALA A 467 -24.69 34.94 -3.32
CA ALA A 467 -25.06 35.19 -1.93
C ALA A 467 -24.27 36.32 -1.24
N PRO A 468 -22.95 36.50 -1.46
CA PRO A 468 -22.22 37.65 -0.90
C PRO A 468 -22.81 39.00 -1.29
N SER A 469 -23.33 39.13 -2.52
CA SER A 469 -23.90 40.37 -3.02
C SER A 469 -25.29 40.63 -2.43
N CYS A 470 -26.10 39.59 -2.23
CA CYS A 470 -27.38 39.69 -1.50
C CYS A 470 -27.17 40.11 -0.03
N ARG A 471 -26.14 39.58 0.66
CA ARG A 471 -25.76 40.04 2.01
C ARG A 471 -25.34 41.51 2.04
N ALA A 472 -24.67 41.98 0.98
CA ALA A 472 -24.31 43.39 0.86
C ALA A 472 -25.54 44.32 0.74
N VAL A 473 -26.64 43.85 0.13
CA VAL A 473 -27.91 44.61 0.08
C VAL A 473 -28.49 44.84 1.48
N VAL A 474 -28.34 43.86 2.38
CA VAL A 474 -28.78 43.99 3.79
C VAL A 474 -27.87 44.94 4.56
N ARG A 475 -26.55 44.77 4.39
CA ARG A 475 -25.53 45.52 5.12
C ARG A 475 -25.51 47.02 4.80
N TYR A 476 -25.70 47.40 3.53
CA TYR A 476 -25.65 48.80 3.10
C TYR A 476 -27.07 49.35 2.98
N THR A 477 -27.35 50.48 3.62
CA THR A 477 -28.73 51.02 3.72
C THR A 477 -29.08 51.99 2.61
N THR A 478 -28.09 52.49 1.87
CA THR A 478 -28.30 53.38 0.71
C THR A 478 -27.70 52.80 -0.56
N LEU A 479 -28.32 53.11 -1.71
CA LEU A 479 -27.83 52.68 -3.03
C LEU A 479 -26.38 53.13 -3.28
N ALA A 480 -26.04 54.36 -2.88
CA ALA A 480 -24.70 54.91 -3.01
C ALA A 480 -23.66 54.13 -2.20
N GLN A 481 -24.00 53.68 -0.98
CA GLN A 481 -23.09 52.87 -0.16
C GLN A 481 -22.86 51.49 -0.79
N PHE A 482 -23.91 50.86 -1.30
CA PHE A 482 -23.80 49.57 -1.98
C PHE A 482 -22.89 49.65 -3.21
N GLN A 483 -23.10 50.66 -4.06
CA GLN A 483 -22.29 50.89 -5.26
C GLN A 483 -20.84 51.27 -4.94
N ALA A 484 -20.59 51.98 -3.84
CA ALA A 484 -19.24 52.38 -3.44
C ALA A 484 -18.41 51.24 -2.81
N ASN A 485 -19.07 50.27 -2.17
CA ASN A 485 -18.41 49.25 -1.33
C ASN A 485 -18.56 47.82 -1.87
N THR A 486 -19.14 47.65 -3.05
CA THR A 486 -19.12 46.40 -3.81
C THR A 486 -18.39 46.68 -5.13
N SER A 487 -17.64 45.72 -5.66
CA SER A 487 -16.92 45.91 -6.94
C SER A 487 -17.90 46.40 -8.00
N GLN A 488 -17.72 47.64 -8.47
CA GLN A 488 -18.75 48.47 -9.13
C GLN A 488 -19.46 47.83 -10.35
N ASN A 489 -18.97 46.71 -10.90
CA ASN A 489 -19.49 46.13 -12.14
C ASN A 489 -20.14 44.74 -12.02
N SER A 490 -20.06 44.02 -10.88
CA SER A 490 -20.51 42.61 -10.79
C SER A 490 -21.63 42.35 -9.76
N ALA A 491 -21.60 43.01 -8.60
CA ALA A 491 -22.55 42.78 -7.52
C ALA A 491 -24.03 43.06 -7.89
N PRO A 492 -24.37 44.10 -8.69
CA PRO A 492 -25.74 44.31 -9.14
C PRO A 492 -26.33 43.12 -9.91
N TYR A 493 -25.52 42.49 -10.77
CA TYR A 493 -25.94 41.34 -11.57
C TYR A 493 -26.11 40.08 -10.73
N ALA A 494 -25.23 39.86 -9.76
CA ALA A 494 -25.35 38.75 -8.82
C ALA A 494 -26.66 38.83 -8.00
N VAL A 495 -27.03 40.01 -7.50
CA VAL A 495 -28.31 40.22 -6.80
C VAL A 495 -29.49 39.98 -7.74
N GLU A 496 -29.45 40.57 -8.93
CA GLU A 496 -30.51 40.47 -9.93
C GLU A 496 -30.80 39.00 -10.29
N TYR A 497 -29.77 38.19 -10.50
CA TYR A 497 -29.90 36.79 -10.92
C TYR A 497 -30.49 35.91 -9.81
N GLU A 498 -30.06 36.12 -8.57
CA GLU A 498 -30.57 35.36 -7.43
C GLU A 498 -32.04 35.67 -7.15
N PHE A 499 -32.42 36.95 -7.23
CA PHE A 499 -33.82 37.37 -7.11
C PHE A 499 -34.68 36.80 -8.24
N ARG A 500 -34.23 36.87 -9.50
CA ARG A 500 -34.96 36.28 -10.63
C ARG A 500 -35.16 34.78 -10.44
N ALA A 501 -34.12 34.07 -10.03
CA ALA A 501 -34.18 32.63 -9.78
C ALA A 501 -35.23 32.27 -8.72
N PHE A 502 -35.25 33.00 -7.60
CA PHE A 502 -36.26 32.81 -6.55
C PHE A 502 -37.69 33.13 -7.03
N ILE A 503 -37.89 34.27 -7.69
CA ILE A 503 -39.19 34.71 -8.18
C ILE A 503 -39.75 33.75 -9.25
N LEU A 504 -38.88 33.27 -10.15
CA LEU A 504 -39.25 32.32 -11.20
C LEU A 504 -39.36 30.88 -10.67
N GLY A 505 -38.78 30.58 -9.51
CA GLY A 505 -38.75 29.23 -8.94
C GLY A 505 -37.97 28.25 -9.81
N LYS A 506 -36.76 28.62 -10.23
CA LYS A 506 -35.87 27.77 -11.03
C LYS A 506 -34.43 28.28 -10.95
N GLN A 507 -33.48 27.48 -11.40
CA GLN A 507 -32.13 27.99 -11.65
C GLN A 507 -32.13 28.94 -12.85
N PHE A 508 -31.54 30.12 -12.67
CA PHE A 508 -31.30 31.07 -13.74
C PHE A 508 -29.86 30.91 -14.27
N THR A 509 -29.71 30.41 -15.49
CA THR A 509 -28.44 29.93 -16.07
C THR A 509 -27.89 30.80 -17.21
N LYS A 510 -28.49 31.96 -17.48
CA LYS A 510 -28.16 32.79 -18.66
C LYS A 510 -26.75 33.42 -18.66
N ASN A 511 -26.00 33.32 -17.57
CA ASN A 511 -24.61 33.80 -17.48
C ASN A 511 -23.81 32.89 -16.54
N SER A 512 -22.77 32.25 -17.06
CA SER A 512 -21.95 31.29 -16.31
C SER A 512 -21.18 31.92 -15.13
N ASN A 513 -20.98 33.24 -15.13
CA ASN A 513 -20.30 33.94 -14.04
C ASN A 513 -21.21 34.20 -12.83
N TYR A 514 -22.54 34.09 -12.98
CA TYR A 514 -23.54 34.42 -11.95
C TYR A 514 -24.64 33.35 -11.88
N LEU A 515 -24.24 32.08 -11.94
CA LEU A 515 -25.19 30.96 -11.76
C LEU A 515 -25.86 31.09 -10.39
N SER A 516 -27.19 31.14 -10.43
CA SER A 516 -28.01 31.20 -9.21
C SER A 516 -28.19 29.82 -8.59
N SER A 517 -28.69 29.77 -7.35
CA SER A 517 -29.22 28.53 -6.78
C SER A 517 -30.46 28.07 -7.56
N ASP A 518 -30.73 26.76 -7.56
CA ASP A 518 -31.94 26.23 -8.17
C ASP A 518 -33.13 26.29 -7.21
N TYR A 519 -33.99 27.31 -7.36
CA TYR A 519 -35.17 27.48 -6.52
C TYR A 519 -36.40 26.68 -6.99
N SER A 520 -36.26 25.72 -7.90
CA SER A 520 -37.33 24.80 -8.30
C SER A 520 -37.95 24.11 -7.08
N GLN A 521 -37.11 23.63 -6.17
CA GLN A 521 -37.49 22.92 -4.94
C GLN A 521 -36.69 23.37 -3.70
N PHE A 522 -35.55 24.03 -3.89
CA PHE A 522 -34.64 24.43 -2.81
C PHE A 522 -35.26 25.40 -1.79
N ALA A 523 -36.16 26.29 -2.24
CA ALA A 523 -36.92 27.18 -1.36
C ALA A 523 -37.90 26.43 -0.44
N LEU A 524 -38.37 25.25 -0.87
CA LEU A 524 -39.29 24.42 -0.10
C LEU A 524 -38.53 23.60 0.95
N GLY A 525 -37.34 23.10 0.61
CA GLY A 525 -36.47 22.36 1.55
C GLY A 525 -35.81 23.24 2.61
N ASN A 526 -35.35 24.45 2.25
CA ASN A 526 -34.67 25.36 3.18
C ASN A 526 -35.60 26.39 3.85
N GLY A 527 -36.81 26.58 3.31
CA GLY A 527 -37.86 27.44 3.86
C GLY A 527 -37.52 28.94 3.88
N TYR A 528 -38.40 29.78 3.35
CA TYR A 528 -38.24 31.25 3.44
C TYR A 528 -38.96 31.87 4.65
N GLY A 529 -39.89 31.13 5.28
CA GLY A 529 -40.79 31.67 6.31
C GLY A 529 -40.08 32.09 7.59
N ALA A 530 -38.93 31.49 7.94
CA ALA A 530 -38.16 31.89 9.12
C ALA A 530 -37.65 33.33 9.01
N LYS A 531 -37.04 33.68 7.86
CA LYS A 531 -36.54 35.03 7.59
C LYS A 531 -37.67 36.04 7.45
N LEU A 532 -38.78 35.65 6.82
CA LEU A 532 -39.98 36.48 6.78
C LEU A 532 -40.51 36.79 8.19
N ALA A 533 -40.62 35.78 9.05
CA ALA A 533 -41.15 35.94 10.41
C ALA A 533 -40.27 36.87 11.26
N GLU A 534 -38.95 36.74 11.17
CA GLU A 534 -37.98 37.60 11.88
C GLU A 534 -38.20 39.10 11.60
N TYR A 535 -38.51 39.46 10.35
CA TYR A 535 -38.68 40.87 9.96
C TYR A 535 -40.13 41.36 10.10
N ARG A 536 -41.12 40.47 9.96
CA ARG A 536 -42.51 40.88 9.70
C ARG A 536 -43.53 40.37 10.71
N MET A 537 -43.13 39.54 11.67
CA MET A 537 -44.02 39.00 12.68
C MET A 537 -43.55 39.35 14.09
N GLN A 538 -44.50 39.72 14.95
CA GLN A 538 -44.19 39.98 16.35
C GLN A 538 -43.87 38.66 17.05
N SER A 539 -42.65 38.56 17.56
CA SER A 539 -42.14 37.35 18.23
C SER A 539 -41.90 37.55 19.72
N SER A 540 -42.15 38.75 20.27
CA SER A 540 -41.95 39.07 21.69
C SER A 540 -43.04 39.99 22.22
N PHE A 541 -43.54 39.68 23.42
CA PHE A 541 -44.68 40.33 24.07
C PHE A 541 -44.35 40.56 25.55
N THR A 542 -44.67 41.73 26.10
CA THR A 542 -44.37 42.10 27.50
C THR A 542 -45.61 42.57 28.25
N ASP A 543 -45.59 42.47 29.57
CA ASP A 543 -46.59 42.99 30.52
C ASP A 543 -48.02 42.43 30.34
N VAL A 544 -48.15 41.14 30.00
CA VAL A 544 -49.44 40.47 29.77
C VAL A 544 -50.08 40.03 31.09
N MET A 545 -51.35 40.35 31.32
CA MET A 545 -52.08 40.08 32.59
C MET A 545 -53.30 39.15 32.43
N GLU A 546 -53.42 38.45 31.29
CA GLU A 546 -54.52 37.54 30.98
C GLU A 546 -54.00 36.32 30.22
N ARG A 547 -54.77 35.21 30.22
CA ARG A 547 -54.44 34.02 29.41
C ARG A 547 -54.48 34.33 27.91
N VAL A 548 -53.41 34.00 27.18
CA VAL A 548 -53.31 34.19 25.71
C VAL A 548 -53.41 32.87 24.96
N PHE A 549 -54.23 32.78 23.90
CA PHE A 549 -54.28 31.60 23.01
C PHE A 549 -53.20 31.67 21.93
N LEU A 550 -52.50 30.56 21.70
CA LEU A 550 -51.45 30.46 20.69
C LEU A 550 -52.06 30.41 19.28
N PRO A 551 -51.44 31.07 18.27
CA PRO A 551 -52.01 31.17 16.94
C PRO A 551 -52.02 29.80 16.24
N SER A 552 -53.16 29.48 15.61
CA SER A 552 -53.38 28.26 14.84
C SER A 552 -53.29 28.47 13.33
N ASP A 553 -53.54 29.69 12.85
CA ASP A 553 -53.54 30.04 11.42
C ASP A 553 -52.12 30.42 10.96
N LEU A 554 -51.22 29.44 11.03
CA LEU A 554 -49.86 29.56 10.49
C LEU A 554 -49.68 28.69 9.24
N TYR A 555 -48.77 29.14 8.38
CA TYR A 555 -48.48 28.50 7.11
C TYR A 555 -46.99 28.16 6.97
N ARG A 556 -46.73 26.97 6.45
CA ARG A 556 -45.43 26.53 5.97
C ARG A 556 -45.68 25.61 4.77
N GLU A 557 -45.26 26.01 3.59
CA GLU A 557 -45.57 25.30 2.34
C GLU A 557 -45.08 23.84 2.40
N GLY A 558 -45.97 22.87 2.14
CA GLY A 558 -45.69 21.44 2.26
C GLY A 558 -45.78 20.83 3.67
N PHE A 559 -46.15 21.62 4.70
CA PHE A 559 -46.25 21.16 6.09
C PHE A 559 -47.58 21.58 6.75
N SER A 560 -48.01 20.81 7.75
CA SER A 560 -49.13 21.11 8.65
C SER A 560 -48.63 21.43 10.06
N LEU A 561 -49.24 22.41 10.73
CA LEU A 561 -48.90 22.77 12.11
C LEU A 561 -49.33 21.64 13.05
N ALA A 562 -48.35 21.01 13.71
CA ALA A 562 -48.59 19.95 14.69
C ALA A 562 -49.01 20.52 16.07
N GLY A 563 -48.57 21.73 16.39
CA GLY A 563 -48.82 22.41 17.66
C GLY A 563 -47.59 23.15 18.18
N TRP A 564 -47.73 23.75 19.36
CA TRP A 564 -46.69 24.54 20.02
C TRP A 564 -46.10 23.80 21.21
N TYR A 565 -44.80 24.01 21.45
CA TYR A 565 -44.04 23.41 22.56
C TYR A 565 -43.20 24.49 23.22
N ASP A 566 -42.87 24.36 24.49
CA ASP A 566 -42.00 25.30 25.23
C ASP A 566 -40.50 25.01 25.04
N ASN A 567 -40.15 24.04 24.21
CA ASN A 567 -38.78 23.61 23.96
C ASN A 567 -38.55 23.30 22.48
N ALA A 568 -37.31 23.52 22.03
CA ALA A 568 -36.90 23.34 20.64
C ALA A 568 -36.87 21.86 20.18
N ASN A 569 -36.84 20.90 21.11
CA ASN A 569 -36.85 19.45 20.82
C ASN A 569 -38.26 18.88 20.63
N PHE A 570 -39.30 19.70 20.83
CA PHE A 570 -40.70 19.34 20.71
C PHE A 570 -41.14 18.14 21.58
N THR A 571 -40.52 18.00 22.75
CA THR A 571 -40.86 16.97 23.74
C THR A 571 -41.91 17.50 24.72
N GLY A 572 -42.68 16.61 25.35
CA GLY A 572 -43.70 16.99 26.33
C GLY A 572 -45.06 17.35 25.73
N GLN A 573 -45.89 18.06 26.50
CA GLN A 573 -47.26 18.39 26.12
C GLN A 573 -47.33 19.58 25.14
N ARG A 574 -48.31 19.55 24.24
CA ARG A 574 -48.63 20.68 23.35
C ARG A 574 -49.30 21.81 24.11
N TYR A 575 -48.86 23.03 23.87
CA TYR A 575 -49.48 24.24 24.41
C TYR A 575 -50.53 24.79 23.44
N THR A 576 -51.68 25.17 24.00
CA THR A 576 -52.75 25.91 23.27
C THR A 576 -52.94 27.32 23.83
N ASN A 577 -52.45 27.60 25.03
CA ASN A 577 -52.46 28.91 25.66
C ASN A 577 -51.21 29.16 26.53
N ILE A 578 -50.95 30.43 26.82
CA ILE A 578 -49.81 30.94 27.60
C ILE A 578 -50.37 31.66 28.84
N THR A 579 -49.76 31.42 29.99
CA THR A 579 -50.14 32.02 31.29
C THR A 579 -48.94 32.45 32.14
N SER A 580 -47.72 32.28 31.65
CA SER A 580 -46.48 32.65 32.32
C SER A 580 -45.38 32.97 31.30
N SER A 581 -44.24 33.45 31.78
CA SER A 581 -43.16 33.86 30.89
C SER A 581 -42.46 32.67 30.23
N GLY A 582 -42.14 32.75 28.93
CA GLY A 582 -41.48 31.65 28.21
C GLY A 582 -41.32 31.86 26.72
N THR A 583 -40.63 30.93 26.06
CA THR A 583 -40.49 30.89 24.59
C THR A 583 -41.19 29.65 24.05
N TYR A 584 -42.03 29.82 23.04
CA TYR A 584 -42.83 28.73 22.47
C TYR A 584 -42.46 28.49 21.00
N TYR A 585 -42.29 27.24 20.62
CA TYR A 585 -41.77 26.76 19.34
C TYR A 585 -42.88 26.01 18.57
N ALA A 586 -43.15 26.45 17.34
CA ALA A 586 -44.08 25.77 16.44
C ALA A 586 -43.46 24.47 15.89
N ARG A 587 -44.16 23.34 15.98
CA ARG A 587 -43.76 22.07 15.37
C ARG A 587 -44.55 21.83 14.09
N TRP A 588 -43.85 21.37 13.05
CA TRP A 588 -44.42 21.11 11.73
C TRP A 588 -44.36 19.62 11.38
N LEU A 589 -45.40 19.10 10.74
CA LEU A 589 -45.44 17.74 10.16
C LEU A 589 -45.47 17.85 8.64
N MET A 590 -44.65 17.06 7.96
CA MET A 590 -44.62 17.01 6.50
C MET A 590 -45.93 16.41 5.96
N ASN A 591 -46.53 17.03 4.95
CA ASN A 591 -47.76 16.53 4.34
C ASN A 591 -47.43 15.34 3.41
N ASN A 592 -48.10 14.20 3.60
CA ASN A 592 -47.88 12.96 2.84
C ASN A 592 -46.37 12.66 2.66
N ALA A 593 -45.65 12.49 3.78
CA ALA A 593 -44.21 12.23 3.73
C ALA A 593 -43.93 10.95 2.92
N VAL A 594 -42.79 10.92 2.22
CA VAL A 594 -42.30 9.70 1.56
C VAL A 594 -42.11 8.62 2.62
N THR A 595 -42.74 7.47 2.41
CA THR A 595 -42.62 6.30 3.29
C THR A 595 -41.71 5.24 2.70
N GLU A 596 -41.54 5.22 1.38
CA GLU A 596 -40.74 4.20 0.70
C GLU A 596 -40.26 4.68 -0.69
N ILE A 597 -39.08 4.21 -1.08
CA ILE A 597 -38.55 4.33 -2.45
C ILE A 597 -38.29 2.92 -2.96
N VAL A 598 -38.97 2.53 -4.04
CA VAL A 598 -38.86 1.19 -4.63
C VAL A 598 -38.04 1.26 -5.92
N VAL A 599 -36.91 0.55 -5.99
CA VAL A 599 -36.16 0.36 -7.24
C VAL A 599 -36.84 -0.73 -8.05
N ASN A 600 -37.37 -0.39 -9.22
CA ASN A 600 -38.19 -1.28 -10.03
C ASN A 600 -37.36 -2.29 -10.84
N ASN A 601 -36.07 -2.03 -11.04
CA ASN A 601 -35.16 -2.84 -11.84
C ASN A 601 -33.74 -2.90 -11.24
N PRO A 602 -33.59 -3.48 -10.03
CA PRO A 602 -32.28 -3.62 -9.40
C PRO A 602 -31.34 -4.51 -10.22
N VAL A 603 -30.04 -4.30 -10.05
CA VAL A 603 -28.95 -5.07 -10.65
C VAL A 603 -27.92 -5.37 -9.58
N GLU A 604 -27.43 -6.61 -9.52
CA GLU A 604 -26.43 -7.03 -8.54
C GLU A 604 -25.02 -7.04 -9.12
N THR A 605 -24.89 -7.19 -10.44
CA THR A 605 -23.60 -7.32 -11.12
C THR A 605 -23.60 -6.62 -12.47
N LEU A 606 -22.51 -5.91 -12.76
CA LEU A 606 -22.21 -5.32 -14.06
C LEU A 606 -20.79 -5.71 -14.47
N ASN A 607 -20.55 -5.99 -15.75
CA ASN A 607 -19.20 -6.12 -16.26
C ASN A 607 -18.57 -4.72 -16.44
N LYS A 608 -17.24 -4.62 -16.34
CA LYS A 608 -16.53 -3.36 -16.58
C LYS A 608 -16.87 -2.83 -17.98
N GLY A 609 -17.28 -1.56 -18.04
CA GLY A 609 -17.73 -0.86 -19.25
C GLY A 609 -19.23 -0.99 -19.55
N GLU A 610 -19.97 -1.82 -18.82
CA GLU A 610 -21.43 -1.92 -18.96
C GLU A 610 -22.14 -0.74 -18.28
N THR A 611 -23.32 -0.41 -18.81
CA THR A 611 -24.19 0.61 -18.27
C THR A 611 -25.58 0.04 -17.96
N HIS A 612 -26.24 0.54 -16.92
CA HIS A 612 -27.59 0.13 -16.55
C HIS A 612 -28.43 1.32 -16.10
N GLN A 613 -29.63 1.47 -16.67
CA GLN A 613 -30.54 2.57 -16.34
C GLN A 613 -31.50 2.16 -15.22
N LEU A 614 -31.44 2.79 -14.06
CA LEU A 614 -32.38 2.57 -12.96
C LEU A 614 -33.72 3.29 -13.20
N ASN A 615 -34.79 2.68 -12.72
CA ASN A 615 -36.14 3.23 -12.61
C ASN A 615 -36.65 3.00 -11.18
N TRP A 616 -37.34 3.97 -10.59
CA TRP A 616 -37.86 3.88 -9.22
C TRP A 616 -39.26 4.47 -9.08
N THR A 617 -39.92 4.11 -7.97
CA THR A 617 -41.22 4.63 -7.56
C THR A 617 -41.10 5.22 -6.16
N VAL A 618 -41.65 6.42 -5.93
CA VAL A 618 -41.72 7.06 -4.62
C VAL A 618 -43.13 6.89 -4.07
N LEU A 619 -43.24 6.33 -2.86
CA LEU A 619 -44.51 6.07 -2.19
C LEU A 619 -44.66 6.90 -0.90
N PRO A 620 -45.88 7.32 -0.56
CA PRO A 620 -47.11 7.15 -1.35
C PRO A 620 -47.12 8.02 -2.62
N GLU A 621 -47.94 7.68 -3.62
CA GLU A 621 -47.98 8.42 -4.90
C GLU A 621 -48.43 9.87 -4.68
N GLU A 622 -49.21 10.17 -3.65
CA GLU A 622 -49.62 11.52 -3.28
C GLU A 622 -48.60 12.26 -2.40
N ALA A 623 -47.37 11.74 -2.26
CA ALA A 623 -46.33 12.39 -1.49
C ALA A 623 -46.07 13.81 -2.00
N TYR A 624 -45.94 14.76 -1.08
CA TYR A 624 -45.79 16.17 -1.46
C TYR A 624 -44.40 16.46 -2.03
N PHE A 625 -43.36 15.82 -1.49
CA PHE A 625 -41.97 15.93 -1.93
C PHE A 625 -41.49 14.60 -2.52
N LYS A 626 -41.39 14.50 -3.86
CA LYS A 626 -41.10 13.23 -4.55
C LYS A 626 -39.69 13.11 -5.14
N ASP A 627 -38.91 14.17 -5.08
CA ASP A 627 -37.57 14.16 -5.67
C ASP A 627 -36.66 13.23 -4.88
N VAL A 628 -35.70 12.62 -5.59
CA VAL A 628 -34.68 11.75 -4.99
C VAL A 628 -33.29 12.24 -5.35
N ILE A 629 -32.32 11.89 -4.52
CA ILE A 629 -30.89 12.12 -4.71
C ILE A 629 -30.22 10.75 -4.81
N ILE A 630 -29.50 10.52 -5.91
CA ILE A 630 -28.79 9.26 -6.14
C ILE A 630 -27.29 9.47 -5.90
N THR A 631 -26.68 8.57 -5.14
CA THR A 631 -25.25 8.61 -4.81
C THR A 631 -24.63 7.22 -4.94
N THR A 632 -23.31 7.19 -5.11
CA THR A 632 -22.49 5.97 -5.17
C THR A 632 -21.42 6.05 -4.08
N SER A 633 -21.15 4.94 -3.38
CA SER A 633 -20.07 4.87 -2.39
C SER A 633 -18.67 4.83 -3.01
N ALA A 634 -18.56 4.46 -4.29
CA ALA A 634 -17.29 4.24 -5.00
C ALA A 634 -17.41 4.74 -6.46
N PRO A 635 -17.34 6.06 -6.69
CA PRO A 635 -17.50 6.65 -8.03
C PRO A 635 -16.42 6.23 -9.04
N GLU A 636 -15.28 5.74 -8.56
CA GLU A 636 -14.23 5.14 -9.37
C GLU A 636 -14.57 3.72 -9.85
N VAL A 637 -15.47 3.01 -9.17
CA VAL A 637 -15.97 1.67 -9.53
C VAL A 637 -17.25 1.79 -10.35
N ILE A 638 -18.25 2.53 -9.85
CA ILE A 638 -19.51 2.79 -10.56
C ILE A 638 -19.87 4.26 -10.47
N LYS A 639 -19.98 4.92 -11.63
CA LYS A 639 -20.57 6.25 -11.75
C LYS A 639 -22.09 6.16 -11.85
N VAL A 640 -22.78 7.14 -11.28
CA VAL A 640 -24.24 7.26 -11.34
C VAL A 640 -24.67 8.70 -11.63
N THR A 641 -25.61 8.89 -12.55
CA THR A 641 -26.25 10.19 -12.79
C THR A 641 -27.48 10.38 -11.91
N GLN A 642 -28.00 11.61 -11.77
CA GLN A 642 -29.23 11.84 -11.00
C GLN A 642 -30.48 11.27 -11.70
N GLU A 643 -30.40 10.99 -12.99
CA GLU A 643 -31.41 10.26 -13.76
C GLU A 643 -31.31 8.73 -13.56
N GLY A 644 -30.30 8.23 -12.84
CA GLY A 644 -30.14 6.81 -12.50
C GLY A 644 -29.36 5.97 -13.51
N LEU A 645 -28.62 6.58 -14.45
CA LEU A 645 -27.74 5.84 -15.34
C LEU A 645 -26.46 5.42 -14.59
N LEU A 646 -26.27 4.12 -14.43
CA LEU A 646 -25.07 3.51 -13.87
C LEU A 646 -24.06 3.21 -14.98
N SER A 647 -22.77 3.43 -14.72
CA SER A 647 -21.65 3.04 -15.58
C SER A 647 -20.57 2.37 -14.74
N ALA A 648 -20.26 1.10 -15.04
CA ALA A 648 -19.22 0.35 -14.36
C ALA A 648 -17.84 0.73 -14.92
N GLU A 649 -17.09 1.55 -14.19
CA GLU A 649 -15.81 2.09 -14.62
C GLU A 649 -14.63 1.18 -14.25
N ASN A 650 -14.67 0.56 -13.06
CA ASN A 650 -13.62 -0.33 -12.58
C ASN A 650 -14.18 -1.52 -11.80
N TYR A 651 -13.32 -2.52 -11.57
CA TYR A 651 -13.62 -3.69 -10.76
C TYR A 651 -13.73 -3.33 -9.28
N GLY A 652 -14.61 -4.01 -8.56
CA GLY A 652 -14.89 -3.76 -7.15
C GLY A 652 -16.39 -3.76 -6.88
N SER A 653 -16.80 -3.26 -5.73
CA SER A 653 -18.22 -3.11 -5.39
C SER A 653 -18.52 -1.65 -5.05
N ALA A 654 -19.74 -1.23 -5.39
CA ALA A 654 -20.26 0.08 -5.03
C ALA A 654 -21.68 -0.06 -4.49
N THR A 655 -21.98 0.68 -3.43
CA THR A 655 -23.34 0.85 -2.93
C THR A 655 -23.96 2.06 -3.63
N ILE A 656 -25.07 1.82 -4.34
CA ILE A 656 -25.91 2.88 -4.89
C ILE A 656 -27.02 3.17 -3.90
N ARG A 657 -27.11 4.43 -3.46
CA ARG A 657 -28.12 4.92 -2.51
C ARG A 657 -29.04 5.93 -3.21
N ILE A 658 -30.35 5.67 -3.17
CA ILE A 658 -31.41 6.59 -3.64
C ILE A 658 -32.12 7.14 -2.40
N THR A 659 -31.99 8.43 -2.14
CA THR A 659 -32.47 9.12 -0.92
C THR A 659 -33.58 10.10 -1.25
N ALA A 660 -34.61 10.22 -0.43
CA ALA A 660 -35.64 11.25 -0.59
C ALA A 660 -35.02 12.66 -0.41
N GLY A 661 -35.33 13.59 -1.32
CA GLY A 661 -34.63 14.88 -1.40
C GLY A 661 -34.77 15.79 -0.18
N VAL A 662 -35.86 15.65 0.60
CA VAL A 662 -36.14 16.48 1.79
C VAL A 662 -36.08 15.69 3.11
N ASP A 663 -35.86 14.38 3.06
CA ASP A 663 -35.67 13.53 4.23
C ASP A 663 -34.46 12.61 4.00
N PRO A 664 -33.26 13.00 4.48
CA PRO A 664 -32.05 12.21 4.26
C PRO A 664 -32.08 10.85 4.96
N ASN A 665 -33.02 10.62 5.89
CA ASN A 665 -33.16 9.34 6.57
C ASN A 665 -34.07 8.35 5.81
N MET A 666 -34.80 8.81 4.79
CA MET A 666 -35.63 7.97 3.94
C MET A 666 -34.87 7.63 2.65
N TYR A 667 -34.39 6.40 2.55
CA TYR A 667 -33.59 5.95 1.40
C TYR A 667 -33.77 4.46 1.11
N THR A 668 -33.32 4.05 -0.07
CA THR A 668 -33.11 2.64 -0.44
C THR A 668 -31.68 2.46 -0.98
N GLU A 669 -31.11 1.27 -0.79
CA GLU A 669 -29.74 0.95 -1.18
C GLU A 669 -29.67 -0.38 -1.92
N MET A 670 -28.70 -0.47 -2.83
CA MET A 670 -28.32 -1.69 -3.52
C MET A 670 -26.81 -1.76 -3.67
N ILE A 671 -26.24 -2.95 -3.50
CA ILE A 671 -24.82 -3.19 -3.72
C ILE A 671 -24.66 -3.80 -5.11
N ILE A 672 -23.77 -3.23 -5.91
CA ILE A 672 -23.47 -3.70 -7.26
C ILE A 672 -22.01 -4.13 -7.29
N ASN A 673 -21.77 -5.34 -7.77
CA ASN A 673 -20.44 -5.90 -7.92
C ASN A 673 -19.97 -5.82 -9.39
N VAL A 674 -18.73 -5.42 -9.60
CA VAL A 674 -18.04 -5.44 -10.89
C VAL A 674 -16.90 -6.46 -10.79
N PRO A 675 -17.14 -7.73 -11.16
CA PRO A 675 -16.20 -8.82 -10.93
C PRO A 675 -14.94 -8.67 -11.79
N VAL A 676 -13.80 -9.01 -11.21
CA VAL A 676 -12.51 -9.07 -11.92
C VAL A 676 -12.56 -10.16 -12.99
N GLU A 677 -12.01 -9.89 -14.17
CA GLU A 677 -11.92 -10.88 -15.26
C GLU A 677 -10.84 -11.93 -14.97
N ASP A 678 -11.07 -13.17 -15.42
CA ASP A 678 -10.07 -14.22 -15.44
C ASP A 678 -8.86 -13.77 -16.27
N ALA A 679 -7.68 -13.73 -15.65
CA ALA A 679 -6.46 -13.35 -16.33
C ALA A 679 -5.23 -14.07 -15.72
N LEU A 680 -4.26 -14.36 -16.57
CA LEU A 680 -2.97 -14.93 -16.21
C LEU A 680 -1.88 -13.87 -16.45
N SER A 681 -1.02 -13.67 -15.45
CA SER A 681 0.21 -12.87 -15.54
C SER A 681 1.40 -13.74 -15.13
N VAL A 682 2.61 -13.33 -15.48
CA VAL A 682 3.82 -14.00 -15.02
C VAL A 682 4.88 -12.97 -14.66
N SER A 683 5.74 -13.34 -13.71
CA SER A 683 6.99 -12.64 -13.41
C SER A 683 8.18 -13.56 -13.66
N LEU A 684 9.32 -12.95 -13.96
CA LEU A 684 10.57 -13.65 -14.26
C LEU A 684 11.56 -13.40 -13.13
N SER A 685 12.38 -14.40 -12.81
CA SER A 685 13.43 -14.26 -11.80
C SER A 685 14.41 -13.14 -12.15
N GLU A 686 14.89 -12.42 -11.13
CA GLU A 686 15.85 -11.32 -11.26
C GLU A 686 17.09 -11.74 -12.07
N GLY A 687 17.60 -10.82 -12.91
CA GLY A 687 18.75 -11.04 -13.77
C GLY A 687 18.43 -11.65 -15.13
N TYR A 688 17.19 -12.07 -15.39
CA TYR A 688 16.78 -12.49 -16.73
C TYR A 688 16.80 -11.32 -17.72
N ASN A 689 17.49 -11.48 -18.85
CA ASN A 689 17.71 -10.44 -19.86
C ASN A 689 17.19 -10.84 -21.26
N GLY A 690 16.25 -11.80 -21.34
CA GLY A 690 15.70 -12.26 -22.61
C GLY A 690 16.43 -13.45 -23.25
N THR A 691 17.54 -13.93 -22.68
CA THR A 691 18.34 -15.05 -23.21
C THR A 691 18.76 -16.04 -22.12
N LEU A 692 19.21 -17.23 -22.52
CA LEU A 692 19.85 -18.22 -21.63
C LEU A 692 21.09 -18.83 -22.29
N ARG A 693 22.05 -19.26 -21.50
CA ARG A 693 23.14 -20.16 -21.92
C ARG A 693 22.81 -21.60 -21.53
N VAL A 694 23.41 -22.57 -22.22
CA VAL A 694 23.21 -23.99 -21.90
C VAL A 694 23.58 -24.27 -20.43
N GLY A 695 22.66 -24.89 -19.69
CA GLY A 695 22.77 -25.16 -18.26
C GLY A 695 22.27 -24.03 -17.36
N GLU A 696 22.02 -22.83 -17.88
CA GLU A 696 21.40 -21.74 -17.12
C GLU A 696 19.91 -21.99 -16.92
N THR A 697 19.39 -21.35 -15.87
CA THR A 697 18.01 -21.47 -15.46
C THR A 697 17.41 -20.12 -15.11
N PHE A 698 16.12 -19.96 -15.35
CA PHE A 698 15.32 -18.88 -14.78
C PHE A 698 13.97 -19.43 -14.32
N THR A 699 13.31 -18.71 -13.42
CA THR A 699 11.99 -19.12 -12.91
C THR A 699 10.91 -18.21 -13.47
N ILE A 700 9.83 -18.81 -13.96
CA ILE A 700 8.57 -18.18 -14.31
C ILE A 700 7.63 -18.37 -13.12
N THR A 701 7.18 -17.28 -12.51
CA THR A 701 6.19 -17.32 -11.43
C THR A 701 4.86 -16.80 -11.95
N PRO A 702 3.84 -17.66 -12.13
CA PRO A 702 2.54 -17.24 -12.58
C PRO A 702 1.74 -16.56 -11.45
N GLU A 703 0.88 -15.65 -11.86
CA GLU A 703 -0.13 -15.02 -11.02
C GLU A 703 -1.47 -15.12 -11.75
N VAL A 704 -2.51 -15.51 -11.01
CA VAL A 704 -3.84 -15.73 -11.58
C VAL A 704 -4.85 -14.80 -10.92
N PHE A 705 -5.78 -14.28 -11.71
CA PHE A 705 -6.80 -13.33 -11.28
C PHE A 705 -8.20 -13.85 -11.60
N GLY A 706 -9.21 -13.25 -10.97
CA GLY A 706 -10.61 -13.63 -11.16
C GLY A 706 -10.93 -14.95 -10.48
N SER A 707 -11.55 -15.87 -11.22
CA SER A 707 -11.97 -17.21 -10.77
C SER A 707 -10.90 -18.30 -10.96
N LEU A 708 -9.71 -17.93 -11.42
CA LEU A 708 -8.61 -18.86 -11.69
C LEU A 708 -7.93 -19.31 -10.38
N VAL A 709 -7.45 -20.56 -10.36
CA VAL A 709 -6.75 -21.16 -9.20
C VAL A 709 -5.33 -21.50 -9.59
N LEU A 710 -4.34 -21.03 -8.83
CA LEU A 710 -2.92 -21.14 -9.17
C LEU A 710 -2.46 -22.60 -9.36
N ALA A 711 -3.04 -23.54 -8.60
CA ALA A 711 -2.73 -24.96 -8.66
C ALA A 711 -3.09 -25.62 -10.01
N ASP A 712 -3.99 -25.01 -10.79
CA ASP A 712 -4.39 -25.50 -12.12
C ASP A 712 -3.42 -25.04 -13.22
N THR A 713 -2.33 -24.35 -12.86
CA THR A 713 -1.37 -23.81 -13.83
C THR A 713 -0.45 -24.90 -14.37
N THR A 714 -0.34 -24.98 -15.69
CA THR A 714 0.53 -25.94 -16.40
C THR A 714 1.56 -25.22 -17.27
N TYR A 715 2.68 -25.91 -17.56
CA TYR A 715 3.80 -25.37 -18.34
C TYR A 715 4.14 -26.31 -19.48
N GLU A 716 4.38 -25.75 -20.66
CA GLU A 716 4.79 -26.47 -21.86
C GLU A 716 5.96 -25.74 -22.53
N THR A 717 6.88 -26.48 -23.14
CA THR A 717 7.98 -25.96 -23.96
C THR A 717 7.75 -26.36 -25.41
N SER A 718 8.03 -25.45 -26.36
CA SER A 718 7.92 -25.75 -27.79
C SER A 718 8.92 -26.79 -28.28
N ASP A 719 10.07 -26.92 -27.61
CA ASP A 719 11.08 -27.95 -27.88
C ASP A 719 11.78 -28.38 -26.59
N ALA A 720 11.42 -29.57 -26.11
CA ALA A 720 11.97 -30.16 -24.89
C ALA A 720 13.44 -30.57 -25.00
N ASN A 721 14.02 -30.59 -26.21
CA ASN A 721 15.46 -30.83 -26.40
C ASN A 721 16.29 -29.55 -26.21
N VAL A 722 15.67 -28.37 -26.36
CA VAL A 722 16.34 -27.08 -26.27
C VAL A 722 16.17 -26.48 -24.88
N ALA A 723 14.97 -26.56 -24.29
CA ALA A 723 14.74 -26.16 -22.90
C ALA A 723 13.65 -27.00 -22.24
N LYS A 724 13.86 -27.36 -20.97
CA LYS A 724 12.89 -28.07 -20.13
C LYS A 724 12.23 -27.09 -19.15
N VAL A 725 10.94 -27.27 -18.86
CA VAL A 725 10.23 -26.50 -17.83
C VAL A 725 9.59 -27.45 -16.81
N GLU A 726 9.89 -27.25 -15.52
CA GLU A 726 9.31 -28.01 -14.41
C GLU A 726 8.87 -27.06 -13.31
N ASN A 727 7.55 -27.02 -13.03
CA ASN A 727 6.96 -26.13 -12.01
C ASN A 727 7.43 -24.67 -12.12
N GLY A 728 7.54 -24.14 -13.34
CA GLY A 728 8.01 -22.78 -13.61
C GLY A 728 9.53 -22.61 -13.71
N LEU A 729 10.35 -23.58 -13.28
CA LEU A 729 11.80 -23.56 -13.48
C LEU A 729 12.13 -23.97 -14.92
N VAL A 730 12.66 -23.04 -15.71
CA VAL A 730 13.13 -23.29 -17.08
C VAL A 730 14.63 -23.57 -17.04
N THR A 731 15.06 -24.66 -17.66
CA THR A 731 16.47 -25.06 -17.78
C THR A 731 16.84 -25.18 -19.25
N ALA A 732 17.85 -24.44 -19.69
CA ALA A 732 18.39 -24.53 -21.05
C ALA A 732 19.24 -25.80 -21.22
N LEU A 733 18.96 -26.57 -22.27
CA LEU A 733 19.59 -27.87 -22.55
C LEU A 733 20.47 -27.84 -23.81
N ALA A 734 20.06 -27.08 -24.83
CA ALA A 734 20.79 -26.94 -26.09
C ALA A 734 20.53 -25.56 -26.72
N LEU A 735 21.34 -25.17 -27.70
CA LEU A 735 21.15 -23.93 -28.44
C LEU A 735 19.88 -23.98 -29.29
N GLY A 736 19.16 -22.86 -29.37
CA GLY A 736 17.96 -22.73 -30.21
C GLY A 736 16.93 -21.76 -29.64
N ASP A 737 15.94 -21.41 -30.47
CA ASP A 737 14.81 -20.58 -30.07
C ASP A 737 13.70 -21.45 -29.48
N ILE A 738 13.14 -21.03 -28.34
CA ILE A 738 12.06 -21.74 -27.65
C ILE A 738 10.90 -20.80 -27.31
N VAL A 739 9.73 -21.41 -27.13
CA VAL A 739 8.55 -20.77 -26.56
C VAL A 739 8.10 -21.57 -25.34
N ILE A 740 8.07 -20.95 -24.17
CA ILE A 740 7.43 -21.52 -22.96
C ILE A 740 5.99 -21.04 -22.90
N THR A 741 5.03 -21.95 -22.78
CA THR A 741 3.61 -21.64 -22.62
C THR A 741 3.16 -21.99 -21.21
N VAL A 742 2.61 -21.01 -20.49
CA VAL A 742 1.95 -21.17 -19.20
C VAL A 742 0.44 -21.14 -19.45
N LYS A 743 -0.31 -22.13 -18.97
CA LYS A 743 -1.76 -22.23 -19.17
C LYS A 743 -2.50 -22.35 -17.84
N ASN A 744 -3.63 -21.69 -17.72
CA ASN A 744 -4.59 -21.86 -16.62
C ASN A 744 -6.02 -21.68 -17.18
N LYS A 745 -6.82 -22.75 -17.19
CA LYS A 745 -8.09 -22.83 -17.94
C LYS A 745 -7.91 -22.36 -19.41
N GLU A 746 -8.72 -21.41 -19.86
CA GLU A 746 -8.67 -20.82 -21.21
C GLU A 746 -7.60 -19.73 -21.35
N CYS A 747 -6.99 -19.27 -20.24
CA CYS A 747 -5.92 -18.28 -20.26
C CYS A 747 -4.59 -18.95 -20.58
N GLN A 748 -3.85 -18.42 -21.55
CA GLN A 748 -2.50 -18.85 -21.87
C GLN A 748 -1.56 -17.65 -21.97
N PHE A 749 -0.31 -17.85 -21.58
CA PHE A 749 0.76 -16.87 -21.62
C PHE A 749 2.00 -17.51 -22.23
N THR A 750 2.60 -16.92 -23.25
CA THR A 750 3.77 -17.47 -23.95
C THR A 750 5.01 -16.61 -23.73
N ILE A 751 6.21 -17.19 -23.64
CA ILE A 751 7.48 -16.47 -23.51
C ILE A 751 8.42 -17.02 -24.58
N ALA A 752 8.87 -16.17 -25.51
CA ALA A 752 9.78 -16.56 -26.58
C ALA A 752 11.20 -16.08 -26.27
N LEU A 753 12.20 -16.96 -26.31
CA LEU A 753 13.59 -16.58 -26.05
C LEU A 753 14.58 -17.50 -26.79
N SER A 754 15.81 -17.04 -26.95
CA SER A 754 16.90 -17.81 -27.53
C SER A 754 17.83 -18.39 -26.44
N VAL A 755 18.15 -19.67 -26.55
CA VAL A 755 19.31 -20.27 -25.88
C VAL A 755 20.53 -20.05 -26.76
N ILE A 756 21.46 -19.22 -26.30
CA ILE A 756 22.61 -18.75 -27.06
C ILE A 756 23.93 -19.29 -26.50
N GLU A 757 24.98 -19.25 -27.33
CA GLU A 757 26.34 -19.48 -26.88
C GLU A 757 26.91 -18.28 -26.13
N GLU A 758 28.05 -18.46 -25.46
CA GLU A 758 28.75 -17.33 -24.85
C GLU A 758 29.25 -16.37 -25.92
N LEU A 759 28.68 -15.16 -25.94
CA LEU A 759 29.08 -14.11 -26.86
C LEU A 759 30.51 -13.67 -26.58
N SER A 760 31.33 -13.59 -27.64
CA SER A 760 32.72 -13.17 -27.53
C SER A 760 32.85 -11.75 -27.00
N THR A 761 33.72 -11.55 -26.02
CA THR A 761 34.07 -10.21 -25.52
C THR A 761 35.00 -9.44 -26.44
N THR A 762 35.46 -10.07 -27.53
CA THR A 762 36.43 -9.50 -28.49
C THR A 762 35.88 -9.33 -29.89
N GLU A 763 34.89 -10.13 -30.30
CA GLU A 763 34.27 -9.98 -31.62
C GLU A 763 33.28 -8.82 -31.62
N LEU A 764 33.40 -7.94 -32.63
CA LEU A 764 32.62 -6.71 -32.74
C LEU A 764 31.11 -6.97 -32.74
N LEU A 765 30.64 -7.93 -33.55
CA LEU A 765 29.21 -8.26 -33.66
C LEU A 765 28.66 -8.88 -32.38
N ASP A 766 29.45 -9.66 -31.64
CA ASP A 766 29.05 -10.23 -30.36
C ASP A 766 28.93 -9.16 -29.28
N LYS A 767 29.89 -8.24 -29.21
CA LYS A 767 29.81 -7.07 -28.32
C LYS A 767 28.56 -6.22 -28.62
N ALA A 768 28.28 -5.95 -29.89
CA ALA A 768 27.11 -5.19 -30.31
C ALA A 768 25.80 -5.92 -29.93
N LEU A 769 25.73 -7.23 -30.18
CA LEU A 769 24.57 -8.04 -29.83
C LEU A 769 24.37 -8.13 -28.31
N ALA A 770 25.44 -8.28 -27.54
CA ALA A 770 25.41 -8.29 -26.08
C ALA A 770 24.85 -6.97 -25.51
N LEU A 771 25.25 -5.83 -26.07
CA LEU A 771 24.73 -4.52 -25.65
C LEU A 771 23.24 -4.36 -25.96
N LEU A 772 22.76 -4.91 -27.09
CA LEU A 772 21.33 -4.91 -27.43
C LEU A 772 20.53 -5.86 -26.53
N ILE A 773 21.11 -6.98 -26.09
CA ILE A 773 20.50 -7.87 -25.08
C ILE A 773 20.44 -7.16 -23.73
N GLU A 774 21.47 -6.42 -23.32
CA GLU A 774 21.45 -5.60 -22.10
C GLU A 774 20.40 -4.48 -22.17
N GLY A 775 20.21 -3.89 -23.35
CA GLY A 775 19.18 -2.89 -23.60
C GLY A 775 17.74 -3.43 -23.62
N HIS A 776 17.54 -4.75 -23.63
CA HIS A 776 16.22 -5.38 -23.69
C HIS A 776 15.42 -5.16 -22.40
N GLN A 777 14.12 -4.90 -22.56
CA GLN A 777 13.17 -4.81 -21.45
C GLN A 777 12.35 -6.10 -21.36
N PRO A 778 12.69 -7.05 -20.46
CA PRO A 778 11.97 -8.33 -20.34
C PRO A 778 10.56 -8.17 -19.77
N VAL A 779 10.30 -7.11 -19.00
CA VAL A 779 8.97 -6.73 -18.52
C VAL A 779 8.80 -5.23 -18.76
N LEU A 780 7.83 -4.85 -19.60
CA LEU A 780 7.59 -3.45 -19.91
C LEU A 780 6.88 -2.76 -18.76
N LYS A 781 7.34 -1.56 -18.42
CA LYS A 781 6.68 -0.70 -17.45
C LYS A 781 5.64 0.17 -18.16
N GLY A 782 4.45 0.25 -17.58
CA GLY A 782 3.47 1.26 -17.95
C GLY A 782 3.89 2.60 -17.35
N LEU A 783 3.85 3.66 -18.15
CA LEU A 783 4.21 5.00 -17.73
C LEU A 783 2.97 5.90 -17.80
N ASN A 784 2.56 6.39 -16.63
CA ASN A 784 1.60 7.47 -16.48
C ASN A 784 2.36 8.76 -16.18
N THR A 785 2.62 9.55 -17.22
CA THR A 785 3.39 10.79 -17.07
C THR A 785 2.45 11.96 -16.81
N ILE A 786 2.77 12.80 -15.82
CA ILE A 786 2.01 14.04 -15.55
C ILE A 786 2.65 15.21 -16.32
N LEU A 787 1.85 15.93 -17.10
CA LEU A 787 2.24 17.19 -17.72
C LEU A 787 2.15 18.33 -16.69
N LEU A 788 3.13 18.42 -15.79
CA LEU A 788 3.19 19.54 -14.84
C LEU A 788 4.29 20.51 -15.23
N TYR A 789 3.91 21.56 -15.94
CA TYR A 789 4.72 22.78 -15.99
C TYR A 789 4.09 23.95 -15.21
N ASP A 790 2.78 23.93 -14.97
CA ASP A 790 2.05 25.02 -14.32
C ASP A 790 1.19 24.48 -13.16
N PRO A 791 1.33 25.01 -11.92
CA PRO A 791 0.44 24.66 -10.82
C PRO A 791 -1.05 24.95 -11.11
N GLY A 792 -1.36 25.86 -12.06
CA GLY A 792 -2.71 26.11 -12.56
C GLY A 792 -3.23 25.11 -13.60
N ARG A 793 -2.37 24.20 -14.10
CA ARG A 793 -2.70 23.10 -15.03
C ARG A 793 -2.40 21.72 -14.44
N ALA A 794 -2.39 21.62 -13.11
CA ALA A 794 -2.26 20.34 -12.43
C ALA A 794 -3.37 19.38 -12.90
N GLY A 795 -2.98 18.24 -13.48
CA GLY A 795 -3.91 17.15 -13.82
C GLY A 795 -4.02 16.74 -15.29
N ILE A 796 -3.26 17.33 -16.22
CA ILE A 796 -3.20 16.77 -17.59
C ILE A 796 -2.22 15.59 -17.58
N LEU A 797 -2.75 14.37 -17.63
CA LEU A 797 -1.97 13.16 -17.77
C LEU A 797 -1.71 12.87 -19.25
N TYR A 798 -0.53 12.35 -19.57
CA TYR A 798 -0.36 11.64 -20.83
C TYR A 798 -1.27 10.42 -20.85
N ASN A 799 -1.71 10.05 -22.06
CA ASN A 799 -2.25 8.72 -22.25
C ASN A 799 -1.18 7.72 -21.82
N ALA A 800 -1.58 6.81 -20.94
CA ALA A 800 -0.81 5.66 -20.53
C ALA A 800 -0.08 5.02 -21.74
N ARG A 801 1.26 4.89 -21.68
CA ARG A 801 2.10 4.20 -22.69
C ARG A 801 3.04 3.18 -22.05
N TYR A 802 3.46 2.18 -22.82
CA TYR A 802 4.56 1.30 -22.45
C TYR A 802 5.87 1.88 -22.93
N GLU A 803 6.94 1.52 -22.22
CA GLU A 803 8.29 1.62 -22.76
C GLU A 803 8.44 0.83 -24.07
N ASN A 804 9.44 1.17 -24.88
CA ASN A 804 9.81 0.37 -26.02
C ASN A 804 10.57 -0.87 -25.55
N VAL A 805 10.46 -1.98 -26.29
CA VAL A 805 11.01 -3.30 -25.90
C VAL A 805 12.53 -3.35 -25.79
N ASN A 806 13.21 -2.33 -26.33
CA ASN A 806 14.65 -2.14 -26.20
C ASN A 806 14.97 -0.67 -26.01
N ARG A 807 16.06 -0.36 -25.29
CA ARG A 807 16.56 1.00 -25.09
C ARG A 807 17.26 1.60 -26.31
N TYR A 808 17.69 0.78 -27.27
CA TYR A 808 18.18 1.23 -28.56
C TYR A 808 17.03 1.68 -29.48
N LEU A 809 17.20 2.80 -30.18
CA LEU A 809 16.23 3.28 -31.17
C LEU A 809 16.48 2.59 -32.52
N PHE A 810 15.55 1.71 -32.92
CA PHE A 810 15.57 1.01 -34.21
C PHE A 810 15.11 1.85 -35.40
N ASP A 811 14.68 3.09 -35.17
CA ASP A 811 14.30 4.01 -36.25
C ASP A 811 15.52 4.69 -36.89
N GLU A 812 15.32 5.19 -38.11
CA GLU A 812 16.32 5.94 -38.84
C GLU A 812 16.63 7.28 -38.14
N PHE A 813 17.93 7.59 -38.03
CA PHE A 813 18.38 8.85 -37.45
C PHE A 813 18.43 9.94 -38.51
N ILE A 814 17.44 10.85 -38.48
CA ILE A 814 17.33 11.98 -39.40
C ILE A 814 17.14 13.27 -38.61
N VAL A 815 17.99 14.27 -38.88
CA VAL A 815 17.83 15.64 -38.41
C VAL A 815 17.27 16.51 -39.55
N ASP A 816 16.04 16.98 -39.38
CA ASP A 816 15.38 17.86 -40.33
C ASP A 816 15.85 19.31 -40.16
N ASN A 817 16.57 19.80 -41.17
CA ASN A 817 17.10 21.16 -41.23
C ASN A 817 16.15 22.18 -41.87
N THR A 818 14.90 21.80 -42.16
CA THR A 818 13.88 22.69 -42.78
C THR A 818 13.66 23.97 -41.96
N TYR A 819 13.73 23.86 -40.63
CA TYR A 819 13.49 24.97 -39.70
C TYR A 819 14.76 25.72 -39.28
N LEU A 820 15.93 25.30 -39.76
CA LEU A 820 17.20 25.90 -39.39
C LEU A 820 17.28 27.35 -39.85
N ILE A 821 17.60 28.25 -38.92
CA ILE A 821 17.70 29.68 -39.20
C ILE A 821 18.90 29.96 -40.10
N LYS A 822 18.62 30.54 -41.28
CA LYS A 822 19.63 30.87 -42.30
C LYS A 822 20.44 32.13 -41.98
N ASN A 823 19.88 33.06 -41.21
CA ASN A 823 20.57 34.27 -40.76
C ASN A 823 20.43 34.44 -39.23
N PRO A 824 21.25 33.73 -38.43
CA PRO A 824 21.15 33.76 -36.97
C PRO A 824 21.27 35.17 -36.39
N ALA A 825 22.14 36.02 -36.96
CA ALA A 825 22.38 37.39 -36.52
C ALA A 825 21.14 38.32 -36.56
N SER A 826 20.10 37.97 -37.33
CA SER A 826 18.84 38.74 -37.37
C SER A 826 17.72 38.16 -36.51
N HIS A 827 17.89 36.96 -35.95
CA HIS A 827 16.91 36.25 -35.11
C HIS A 827 17.38 36.09 -33.66
N THR A 828 18.60 36.53 -33.38
CA THR A 828 19.15 36.63 -32.04
C THR A 828 19.76 38.02 -31.95
N ALA A 829 19.01 39.01 -31.45
CA ALA A 829 19.52 40.38 -31.37
C ALA A 829 20.79 40.53 -30.48
N GLN A 830 21.30 39.43 -29.89
CA GLN A 830 22.44 39.38 -28.97
C GLN A 830 23.22 38.03 -28.91
N SER A 831 23.02 37.03 -29.80
CA SER A 831 23.78 35.77 -29.65
C SER A 831 25.14 35.76 -30.38
N GLY A 832 26.21 35.65 -29.58
CA GLY A 832 27.57 35.47 -30.08
C GLY A 832 27.90 34.02 -30.43
N LEU A 833 29.17 33.76 -30.73
CA LEU A 833 29.69 32.40 -30.89
C LEU A 833 29.94 31.76 -29.54
N MET A 834 29.65 30.47 -29.40
CA MET A 834 30.12 29.69 -28.25
C MET A 834 31.64 29.55 -28.30
N SER A 835 32.29 29.64 -27.14
CA SER A 835 33.75 29.46 -27.05
C SER A 835 34.17 28.00 -27.19
N SER A 836 33.32 27.09 -26.70
CA SER A 836 33.45 25.64 -26.77
C SER A 836 32.08 25.03 -26.49
N VAL A 837 31.83 23.80 -26.97
CA VAL A 837 30.71 22.98 -26.54
C VAL A 837 31.21 22.09 -25.40
N GLU A 838 30.62 22.23 -24.22
CA GLU A 838 30.98 21.47 -23.01
C GLU A 838 29.83 20.58 -22.56
N PHE A 839 28.58 20.95 -22.85
CA PHE A 839 27.39 20.27 -22.35
C PHE A 839 26.36 20.01 -23.44
N VAL A 840 25.50 19.03 -23.19
CA VAL A 840 24.23 18.85 -23.88
C VAL A 840 23.14 18.96 -22.83
N THR A 841 22.27 19.96 -22.95
CA THR A 841 21.20 20.22 -21.99
C THR A 841 19.87 19.77 -22.56
N VAL A 842 19.17 18.92 -21.82
CA VAL A 842 17.85 18.40 -22.16
C VAL A 842 16.76 19.22 -21.46
N HIS A 843 15.74 19.58 -22.22
CA HIS A 843 14.60 20.41 -21.83
C HIS A 843 13.27 19.77 -22.25
N ASP A 844 12.16 20.27 -21.70
CA ASP A 844 10.81 20.01 -22.20
C ASP A 844 10.23 21.33 -22.74
N THR A 845 9.50 21.25 -23.86
CA THR A 845 8.87 22.42 -24.49
C THR A 845 7.80 23.09 -23.61
N ALA A 846 7.32 22.39 -22.57
CA ALA A 846 6.24 22.83 -21.69
C ALA A 846 4.93 23.22 -22.42
N ASN A 847 4.75 22.74 -23.65
CA ASN A 847 3.62 23.06 -24.50
C ASN A 847 2.81 21.79 -24.83
N PRO A 848 1.68 21.55 -24.14
CA PRO A 848 0.89 20.34 -24.34
C PRO A 848 0.21 20.26 -25.71
N ASN A 849 0.21 21.34 -26.50
CA ASN A 849 -0.54 21.45 -27.75
C ASN A 849 0.37 21.47 -29.00
N GLY A 850 1.70 21.52 -28.85
CA GLY A 850 2.63 21.68 -29.96
C GLY A 850 3.61 20.53 -30.11
N GLY A 851 3.63 19.88 -31.28
CA GLY A 851 4.69 18.93 -31.66
C GLY A 851 5.91 19.62 -32.26
N ALA A 852 6.83 18.84 -32.82
CA ALA A 852 8.11 19.34 -33.37
C ALA A 852 7.91 20.41 -34.47
N ASP A 853 6.99 20.22 -35.42
CA ASP A 853 6.74 21.19 -36.50
C ASP A 853 6.23 22.55 -35.98
N ALA A 854 5.37 22.51 -34.95
CA ALA A 854 4.80 23.72 -34.36
C ALA A 854 5.92 24.55 -33.69
N HIS A 855 6.83 23.89 -32.98
CA HIS A 855 7.99 24.54 -32.37
C HIS A 855 9.00 25.00 -33.43
N GLY A 856 9.26 24.22 -34.47
CA GLY A 856 10.13 24.62 -35.59
C GLY A 856 9.62 25.87 -36.29
N THR A 857 8.32 25.92 -36.60
CA THR A 857 7.67 27.10 -37.20
C THR A 857 7.75 28.31 -36.27
N PHE A 858 7.54 28.10 -34.97
CA PHE A 858 7.65 29.16 -33.96
C PHE A 858 9.06 29.75 -33.92
N PHE A 859 10.10 28.92 -33.78
CA PHE A 859 11.47 29.41 -33.71
C PHE A 859 11.95 30.03 -35.03
N GLN A 860 11.58 29.46 -36.17
CA GLN A 860 11.94 30.02 -37.48
C GLN A 860 11.34 31.42 -37.70
N SER A 861 10.16 31.71 -37.15
CA SER A 861 9.49 33.01 -37.27
C SER A 861 9.78 33.98 -36.11
N SER A 862 10.44 33.51 -35.05
CA SER A 862 10.75 34.32 -33.87
C SER A 862 12.00 35.19 -34.08
N THR A 863 11.98 36.39 -33.49
CA THR A 863 13.17 37.28 -33.41
C THR A 863 14.09 36.95 -32.23
N ASN A 864 13.76 35.91 -31.47
CA ASN A 864 14.58 35.36 -30.39
C ASN A 864 14.47 33.83 -30.37
N VAL A 865 15.58 33.14 -30.66
CA VAL A 865 15.66 31.68 -30.67
C VAL A 865 16.59 31.22 -29.58
N SER A 866 16.03 30.48 -28.63
CA SER A 866 16.70 30.09 -27.40
C SER A 866 17.22 28.66 -27.39
N ILE A 867 17.02 27.87 -28.46
CA ILE A 867 17.30 26.43 -28.48
C ILE A 867 17.92 25.98 -29.81
N HIS A 868 18.66 24.88 -29.77
CA HIS A 868 19.36 24.32 -30.94
C HIS A 868 18.50 23.29 -31.66
N TYR A 869 17.89 22.38 -30.91
CA TYR A 869 17.09 21.28 -31.42
C TYR A 869 15.75 21.20 -30.73
N CYS A 870 14.75 20.71 -31.46
CA CYS A 870 13.50 20.26 -30.88
C CYS A 870 13.21 18.83 -31.36
N VAL A 871 12.83 17.96 -30.43
CA VAL A 871 12.62 16.53 -30.69
C VAL A 871 11.16 16.21 -30.42
N GLY A 872 10.50 15.57 -31.37
CA GLY A 872 9.17 14.97 -31.18
C GLY A 872 9.21 13.47 -31.36
N ASP A 873 8.05 12.84 -31.28
CA ASP A 873 7.85 11.38 -31.36
C ASP A 873 8.12 10.77 -32.75
N GLY A 874 8.05 11.59 -33.80
CA GLY A 874 8.33 11.16 -35.19
C GLY A 874 9.47 11.89 -35.90
N LYS A 875 10.12 12.88 -35.27
CA LYS A 875 11.17 13.68 -35.95
C LYS A 875 12.06 14.47 -34.99
N ILE A 876 13.25 14.79 -35.47
CA ILE A 876 14.19 15.73 -34.85
C ILE A 876 14.32 16.93 -35.79
N ILE A 877 14.15 18.15 -35.27
CA ILE A 877 14.32 19.38 -36.04
C ILE A 877 15.46 20.22 -35.48
N SER A 878 16.23 20.87 -36.35
CA SER A 878 17.22 21.87 -35.96
C SER A 878 16.67 23.28 -36.12
N SER A 879 16.95 24.15 -35.15
CA SER A 879 16.45 25.53 -35.09
C SER A 879 17.59 26.55 -35.20
N LEU A 880 18.68 26.34 -34.47
CA LEU A 880 19.85 27.23 -34.45
C LEU A 880 21.14 26.43 -34.74
N PRO A 881 22.06 26.95 -35.57
CA PRO A 881 23.35 26.28 -35.77
C PRO A 881 24.16 26.21 -34.47
N GLU A 882 24.69 25.03 -34.15
CA GLU A 882 25.40 24.68 -32.90
C GLU A 882 26.60 25.58 -32.53
N LYS A 883 27.11 26.43 -33.42
CA LYS A 883 28.20 27.36 -33.09
C LYS A 883 27.74 28.64 -32.39
N TYR A 884 26.44 28.93 -32.40
CA TYR A 884 25.87 30.14 -31.81
C TYR A 884 25.33 29.86 -30.42
N ILE A 885 25.41 30.85 -29.53
CA ILE A 885 24.83 30.75 -28.20
C ILE A 885 23.30 30.71 -28.31
N ALA A 886 22.68 29.79 -27.56
CA ALA A 886 21.23 29.69 -27.39
C ALA A 886 20.88 29.97 -25.92
N TRP A 887 19.89 30.82 -25.65
CA TRP A 887 19.55 31.23 -24.29
C TRP A 887 18.50 30.34 -23.62
N HIS A 888 18.83 29.08 -23.37
CA HIS A 888 17.90 28.08 -22.82
C HIS A 888 18.02 27.80 -21.32
N ALA A 889 19.13 28.13 -20.65
CA ALA A 889 19.49 27.53 -19.35
C ALA A 889 19.46 28.47 -18.12
N GLY A 890 19.14 29.76 -18.30
CA GLY A 890 18.88 30.69 -17.18
C GLY A 890 20.08 31.03 -16.28
N ASP A 891 21.30 30.59 -16.58
CA ASP A 891 22.50 30.69 -15.72
C ASP A 891 23.21 32.06 -15.68
N GLY A 892 22.66 33.05 -16.40
CA GLY A 892 23.21 34.42 -16.47
C GLY A 892 24.44 34.53 -17.40
N THR A 893 24.34 35.36 -18.43
CA THR A 893 25.29 35.41 -19.56
C THR A 893 26.60 36.18 -19.29
N GLY A 894 26.76 36.78 -18.11
CA GLY A 894 27.90 37.67 -17.80
C GLY A 894 29.18 36.97 -17.32
N THR A 895 29.10 35.70 -16.90
CA THR A 895 30.24 34.96 -16.33
C THR A 895 30.66 33.81 -17.24
N GLN A 896 31.95 33.72 -17.55
CA GLN A 896 32.48 32.65 -18.40
C GLN A 896 32.58 31.32 -17.65
N PHE A 897 32.17 30.22 -18.29
CA PHE A 897 32.36 28.87 -17.79
C PHE A 897 33.84 28.48 -17.73
N LYS A 898 34.24 27.74 -16.69
CA LYS A 898 35.59 27.21 -16.51
C LYS A 898 35.57 25.88 -15.78
N TRP A 899 36.44 24.97 -16.21
CA TRP A 899 36.84 23.79 -15.43
C TRP A 899 37.89 24.19 -14.40
N LEU A 900 37.63 23.89 -13.13
CA LEU A 900 38.50 24.18 -11.99
C LEU A 900 39.17 22.89 -11.51
N ASP A 901 40.50 22.88 -11.46
CA ASP A 901 41.28 21.73 -10.94
C ASP A 901 40.97 21.53 -9.44
N THR A 902 40.47 20.34 -9.09
CA THR A 902 40.17 20.00 -7.69
C THR A 902 41.42 19.57 -6.92
N THR A 903 42.53 19.34 -7.61
CA THR A 903 43.78 18.69 -7.15
C THR A 903 43.64 17.21 -6.78
N ILE A 904 42.42 16.65 -6.82
CA ILE A 904 42.14 15.27 -6.47
C ILE A 904 42.24 14.37 -7.70
N THR A 905 42.94 13.25 -7.56
CA THR A 905 43.05 12.21 -8.59
C THR A 905 42.11 11.03 -8.31
N GLY A 906 41.63 10.37 -9.34
CA GLY A 906 40.85 9.14 -9.20
C GLY A 906 40.40 8.53 -10.52
N SER A 907 39.40 7.65 -10.44
CA SER A 907 38.83 6.93 -11.56
C SER A 907 37.32 6.77 -11.36
N GLY A 908 36.54 6.89 -12.43
CA GLY A 908 35.09 6.75 -12.38
C GLY A 908 34.37 7.94 -11.74
N LYS A 909 33.07 7.76 -11.47
CA LYS A 909 32.17 8.80 -10.92
C LYS A 909 32.57 9.18 -9.48
N PRO A 910 32.83 10.47 -9.18
CA PRO A 910 33.17 10.93 -7.84
C PRO A 910 31.93 11.11 -6.95
N GLU A 911 32.11 10.94 -5.64
CA GLU A 911 31.20 11.47 -4.62
C GLU A 911 31.56 12.93 -4.33
N ILE A 912 30.60 13.85 -4.50
CA ILE A 912 30.79 15.29 -4.32
C ILE A 912 29.99 15.75 -3.10
N ASP A 913 30.61 16.46 -2.17
CA ASP A 913 29.96 17.06 -0.99
C ASP A 913 30.57 18.44 -0.66
N ILE A 914 30.12 19.09 0.42
CA ILE A 914 30.69 20.33 0.96
C ILE A 914 31.06 20.10 2.43
N ASN A 915 32.30 20.39 2.80
CA ASN A 915 32.75 20.24 4.19
C ASN A 915 32.28 21.41 5.09
N SER A 916 32.52 21.29 6.40
CA SER A 916 32.14 22.32 7.39
C SER A 916 32.82 23.69 7.22
N GLN A 917 33.86 23.77 6.39
CA GLN A 917 34.55 25.02 6.04
C GLN A 917 34.02 25.63 4.72
N GLY A 918 33.06 24.98 4.05
CA GLY A 918 32.46 25.44 2.81
C GLY A 918 33.21 25.06 1.54
N TYR A 919 34.24 24.21 1.62
CA TYR A 919 34.95 23.71 0.46
C TYR A 919 34.27 22.46 -0.10
N TYR A 920 34.25 22.33 -1.42
CA TYR A 920 33.84 21.08 -2.07
C TYR A 920 34.78 19.95 -1.64
N THR A 921 34.23 18.75 -1.49
CA THR A 921 34.99 17.51 -1.30
C THR A 921 34.75 16.56 -2.45
N ILE A 922 35.79 15.84 -2.87
CA ILE A 922 35.70 14.73 -3.83
C ILE A 922 36.10 13.44 -3.09
N ASN A 923 35.22 12.44 -3.06
CA ASN A 923 35.43 11.18 -2.34
C ASN A 923 35.88 11.39 -0.88
N GLY A 924 35.26 12.37 -0.21
CA GLY A 924 35.60 12.78 1.17
C GLY A 924 36.86 13.63 1.32
N GLN A 925 37.65 13.85 0.26
CA GLN A 925 38.86 14.69 0.29
C GLN A 925 38.54 16.15 -0.04
N ALA A 926 38.97 17.08 0.82
CA ALA A 926 38.74 18.51 0.61
C ALA A 926 39.51 19.05 -0.60
N THR A 927 38.83 19.82 -1.42
CA THR A 927 39.39 20.54 -2.58
C THR A 927 39.72 21.99 -2.19
N PRO A 928 40.53 22.72 -2.97
CA PRO A 928 40.73 24.16 -2.75
C PRO A 928 39.56 25.03 -3.22
N LEU A 929 38.47 24.42 -3.73
CA LEU A 929 37.36 25.13 -4.36
C LEU A 929 36.24 25.40 -3.35
N LEU A 930 35.91 26.68 -3.15
CA LEU A 930 34.83 27.09 -2.25
C LEU A 930 33.47 26.98 -2.93
N ALA A 931 32.49 26.40 -2.25
CA ALA A 931 31.10 26.38 -2.70
C ALA A 931 30.44 27.76 -2.50
N PRO A 932 29.43 28.12 -3.32
CA PRO A 932 28.67 29.35 -3.14
C PRO A 932 28.00 29.44 -1.76
N THR A 933 27.96 30.64 -1.18
CA THR A 933 27.28 30.91 0.10
C THR A 933 25.95 31.63 -0.11
N LYS A 934 24.99 31.47 0.80
CA LYS A 934 23.75 32.29 0.84
C LYS A 934 23.84 33.31 1.98
N ASN A 935 23.94 34.61 1.67
CA ASN A 935 24.07 35.66 2.68
C ASN A 935 25.20 35.41 3.71
N GLY A 936 26.33 34.83 3.26
CA GLY A 936 27.46 34.46 4.12
C GLY A 936 27.33 33.12 4.84
N GLN A 937 26.20 32.41 4.71
CA GLN A 937 26.02 31.06 5.24
C GLN A 937 26.72 30.01 4.36
N ILE A 938 27.53 29.15 4.98
CA ILE A 938 28.06 27.93 4.37
C ILE A 938 26.91 26.97 4.09
N LEU A 939 26.82 26.52 2.83
CA LEU A 939 25.80 25.59 2.37
C LEU A 939 26.31 24.15 2.42
N ASP A 940 25.38 23.20 2.36
CA ASP A 940 25.67 21.76 2.28
C ASP A 940 25.11 21.16 0.99
N LYS A 941 25.36 19.86 0.74
CA LYS A 941 24.89 19.16 -0.46
C LYS A 941 23.38 19.17 -0.66
N SER A 942 22.56 19.47 0.35
CA SER A 942 21.11 19.58 0.14
C SER A 942 20.79 20.70 -0.84
N TYR A 943 21.68 21.68 -1.04
CA TYR A 943 21.53 22.76 -2.01
C TYR A 943 21.92 22.37 -3.44
N PHE A 944 22.40 21.15 -3.68
CA PHE A 944 22.68 20.68 -5.04
C PHE A 944 21.40 20.49 -5.87
N GLY A 945 21.52 20.67 -7.18
CA GLY A 945 20.54 20.15 -8.14
C GLY A 945 20.65 18.62 -8.27
N ASP A 946 19.75 18.00 -9.03
CA ASP A 946 19.59 16.53 -9.05
C ASP A 946 20.88 15.79 -9.45
N LEU A 947 21.69 16.38 -10.33
CA LEU A 947 22.94 15.80 -10.82
C LEU A 947 24.19 16.27 -10.06
N GLY A 948 24.02 17.15 -9.06
CA GLY A 948 25.12 17.82 -8.39
C GLY A 948 25.93 18.75 -9.31
N PRO A 949 27.05 19.29 -8.81
CA PRO A 949 27.97 20.09 -9.61
C PRO A 949 28.50 19.30 -10.81
N ALA A 950 28.54 19.94 -11.98
CA ALA A 950 29.17 19.38 -13.16
C ALA A 950 30.65 19.08 -12.90
N TRP A 951 31.11 17.93 -13.35
CA TRP A 951 32.47 17.44 -13.15
C TRP A 951 32.98 16.73 -14.40
N LYS A 952 34.30 16.61 -14.50
CA LYS A 952 34.99 15.76 -15.48
C LYS A 952 36.21 15.07 -14.90
N LEU A 953 36.60 13.97 -15.52
CA LEU A 953 37.85 13.25 -15.23
C LEU A 953 38.75 13.33 -16.47
N GLU A 954 39.90 13.99 -16.33
CA GLU A 954 40.84 14.19 -17.43
C GLU A 954 42.27 13.98 -16.93
N GLY A 955 43.03 13.10 -17.59
CA GLY A 955 44.38 12.74 -17.15
C GLY A 955 44.46 12.17 -15.73
N GLY A 956 43.40 11.48 -15.27
CA GLY A 956 43.30 10.92 -13.91
C GLY A 956 42.99 11.95 -12.81
N LYS A 957 42.70 13.21 -13.17
CA LYS A 957 42.34 14.29 -12.23
C LYS A 957 40.88 14.71 -12.38
N TYR A 958 40.23 14.98 -11.24
CA TYR A 958 38.88 15.54 -11.21
C TYR A 958 38.90 17.05 -11.37
N TYR A 959 37.97 17.56 -12.18
CA TYR A 959 37.69 18.97 -12.33
C TYR A 959 36.23 19.24 -12.01
N LEU A 960 35.93 20.39 -11.39
CA LEU A 960 34.57 20.88 -11.20
C LEU A 960 34.30 22.09 -12.10
N GLY A 961 33.12 22.15 -12.69
CA GLY A 961 32.65 23.36 -13.35
C GLY A 961 32.41 24.46 -12.31
N ASN A 962 32.75 25.70 -12.62
CA ASN A 962 32.47 26.82 -11.71
C ASN A 962 30.96 26.95 -11.42
N THR A 963 30.62 27.11 -10.14
CA THR A 963 29.25 27.13 -9.64
C THR A 963 28.85 28.50 -9.09
N TYR A 964 27.54 28.71 -8.96
CA TYR A 964 26.93 29.86 -8.29
C TYR A 964 25.65 29.44 -7.58
N LEU A 965 25.12 30.29 -6.70
CA LEU A 965 23.83 30.05 -6.06
C LEU A 965 22.71 30.70 -6.88
N SER A 966 21.91 29.90 -7.58
CA SER A 966 20.71 30.35 -8.27
C SER A 966 19.53 30.42 -7.30
N THR A 967 18.76 31.51 -7.34
CA THR A 967 17.47 31.64 -6.64
C THR A 967 16.31 31.96 -7.57
N SER A 968 16.55 31.96 -8.89
CA SER A 968 15.60 32.42 -9.91
C SER A 968 14.38 31.50 -10.06
N GLN A 969 14.60 30.19 -9.99
CA GLN A 969 13.54 29.17 -10.12
C GLN A 969 13.16 28.51 -8.79
N ASN A 970 13.97 28.72 -7.75
CA ASN A 970 13.76 28.12 -6.43
C ASN A 970 14.22 29.09 -5.34
N SER A 971 13.29 29.58 -4.51
CA SER A 971 13.55 30.56 -3.45
C SER A 971 14.49 30.02 -2.35
N ARG A 972 14.55 28.70 -2.16
CA ARG A 972 15.53 28.05 -1.28
C ARG A 972 16.95 28.31 -1.76
N GLY A 973 17.15 28.37 -3.07
CA GLY A 973 18.44 28.45 -3.73
C GLY A 973 18.96 27.07 -4.11
N VAL A 974 19.59 26.98 -5.28
CA VAL A 974 20.25 25.78 -5.80
C VAL A 974 21.66 26.17 -6.21
N ILE A 975 22.65 25.39 -5.78
CA ILE A 975 24.02 25.49 -6.26
C ILE A 975 24.03 24.93 -7.68
N SER A 976 24.17 25.84 -8.64
CA SER A 976 24.04 25.58 -10.06
C SER A 976 25.36 25.83 -10.79
N ASN A 977 25.53 25.23 -11.95
CA ASN A 977 26.71 25.44 -12.79
C ASN A 977 26.51 26.61 -13.76
N TYR A 978 27.60 27.32 -14.06
CA TYR A 978 27.68 28.13 -15.29
C TYR A 978 27.89 27.24 -16.51
N GLY A 979 27.71 27.82 -17.70
CA GLY A 979 27.96 27.17 -18.99
C GLY A 979 26.73 26.61 -19.67
N GLY A 980 25.55 26.76 -19.06
CA GLY A 980 24.29 26.26 -19.61
C GLY A 980 23.92 26.98 -20.90
N ASN A 981 23.99 28.32 -20.95
CA ASN A 981 23.74 29.05 -22.19
C ASN A 981 24.98 29.10 -23.11
N ASN A 982 26.15 29.37 -22.51
CA ASN A 982 27.34 29.78 -23.27
C ASN A 982 28.17 28.61 -23.80
N ASN A 983 27.94 27.40 -23.30
CA ASN A 983 28.75 26.21 -23.58
C ASN A 983 27.91 24.94 -23.72
N SER A 984 26.59 25.05 -23.94
CA SER A 984 25.74 23.88 -24.13
C SER A 984 24.98 23.92 -25.45
N ILE A 985 24.81 22.74 -26.03
CA ILE A 985 23.72 22.50 -26.98
C ILE A 985 22.43 22.29 -26.20
N GLY A 986 21.35 22.93 -26.63
CA GLY A 986 20.06 22.93 -25.93
C GLY A 986 19.01 22.21 -26.75
N ILE A 987 18.40 21.19 -26.17
CA ILE A 987 17.41 20.33 -26.83
C ILE A 987 16.08 20.40 -26.11
N GLU A 988 15.01 20.75 -26.83
CA GLU A 988 13.64 20.77 -26.32
C GLU A 988 12.87 19.52 -26.75
N MET A 989 12.50 18.68 -25.79
CA MET A 989 11.63 17.53 -26.02
C MET A 989 10.17 17.98 -26.06
N CYS A 990 9.46 17.64 -27.14
CA CYS A 990 8.05 17.96 -27.28
C CYS A 990 7.23 17.17 -26.28
N VAL A 991 6.54 17.90 -25.40
CA VAL A 991 5.67 17.30 -24.40
C VAL A 991 4.17 17.45 -24.71
N ASN A 992 3.77 17.25 -25.97
CA ASN A 992 2.36 17.40 -26.38
C ASN A 992 1.51 16.16 -26.07
N THR A 993 0.23 16.37 -25.72
CA THR A 993 -0.72 15.30 -25.32
C THR A 993 -1.03 14.31 -26.44
N SER A 994 -0.89 14.73 -27.69
CA SER A 994 -1.09 13.89 -28.88
C SER A 994 0.14 13.06 -29.26
N GLY A 995 1.32 13.33 -28.70
CA GLY A 995 2.57 12.67 -29.08
C GLY A 995 2.93 11.47 -28.20
N ASN A 996 3.84 10.63 -28.68
CA ASN A 996 4.47 9.57 -27.88
C ASN A 996 5.74 10.06 -27.18
N ILE A 997 5.66 10.30 -25.87
CA ILE A 997 6.78 10.81 -25.08
C ILE A 997 7.95 9.82 -24.99
N ILE A 998 7.69 8.51 -25.05
CA ILE A 998 8.75 7.47 -25.01
C ILE A 998 9.58 7.52 -26.30
N ASP A 999 8.93 7.60 -27.45
CA ASP A 999 9.61 7.73 -28.74
C ASP A 999 10.39 9.06 -28.81
N THR A 1000 9.83 10.13 -28.22
CA THR A 1000 10.52 11.42 -28.09
C THR A 1000 11.80 11.28 -27.27
N TRP A 1001 11.75 10.58 -26.12
CA TRP A 1001 12.92 10.34 -25.28
C TRP A 1001 13.97 9.47 -25.97
N GLN A 1002 13.60 8.39 -26.65
CA GLN A 1002 14.55 7.54 -27.36
C GLN A 1002 15.21 8.25 -28.55
N ARG A 1003 14.44 9.02 -29.33
CA ARG A 1003 15.01 9.87 -30.38
C ARG A 1003 15.94 10.92 -29.82
N ASN A 1004 15.57 11.52 -28.70
CA ASN A 1004 16.43 12.47 -28.02
C ASN A 1004 17.72 11.80 -27.54
N ALA A 1005 17.65 10.58 -27.02
CA ALA A 1005 18.82 9.84 -26.58
C ALA A 1005 19.82 9.62 -27.74
N LYS A 1006 19.32 9.24 -28.92
CA LYS A 1006 20.13 9.12 -30.14
C LYS A 1006 20.72 10.45 -30.61
N LEU A 1007 19.95 11.53 -30.56
CA LEU A 1007 20.46 12.88 -30.87
C LEU A 1007 21.55 13.32 -29.87
N VAL A 1008 21.35 13.06 -28.58
CA VAL A 1008 22.34 13.36 -27.54
C VAL A 1008 23.63 12.58 -27.81
N ALA A 1009 23.54 11.28 -28.08
CA ALA A 1009 24.69 10.44 -28.44
C ALA A 1009 25.45 10.98 -29.68
N ASP A 1010 24.73 11.42 -30.72
CA ASP A 1010 25.33 12.03 -31.92
C ASP A 1010 26.09 13.31 -31.58
N ILE A 1011 25.47 14.21 -30.79
CA ILE A 1011 26.11 15.45 -30.36
C ILE A 1011 27.35 15.16 -29.52
N LEU A 1012 27.27 14.22 -28.57
CA LEU A 1012 28.42 13.83 -27.75
C LEU A 1012 29.58 13.33 -28.62
N THR A 1013 29.27 12.49 -29.61
CA THR A 1013 30.27 11.89 -30.53
C THR A 1013 30.92 12.95 -31.40
N ARG A 1014 30.14 13.83 -32.05
CA ARG A 1014 30.68 14.87 -32.95
C ARG A 1014 31.48 15.95 -32.23
N HIS A 1015 31.30 16.11 -30.92
CA HIS A 1015 31.99 17.11 -30.10
C HIS A 1015 33.02 16.50 -29.14
N ASP A 1016 33.32 15.21 -29.23
CA ASP A 1016 34.29 14.50 -28.36
C ASP A 1016 33.99 14.67 -26.86
N LEU A 1017 32.72 14.47 -26.49
CA LEU A 1017 32.21 14.61 -25.12
C LEU A 1017 31.84 13.26 -24.51
N ASP A 1018 32.12 13.11 -23.22
CA ASP A 1018 31.67 11.97 -22.41
C ASP A 1018 30.19 12.11 -21.98
N THR A 1019 29.53 11.00 -21.61
CA THR A 1019 28.10 11.01 -21.22
C THR A 1019 27.82 11.80 -19.93
N ASN A 1020 28.83 12.11 -19.10
CA ASN A 1020 28.63 12.99 -17.94
C ASN A 1020 28.40 14.45 -18.34
N ARG A 1021 28.57 14.81 -19.62
CA ARG A 1021 28.25 16.13 -20.17
C ARG A 1021 26.78 16.32 -20.51
N VAL A 1022 25.96 15.28 -20.40
CA VAL A 1022 24.50 15.40 -20.53
C VAL A 1022 23.94 15.94 -19.23
N LYS A 1023 23.21 17.05 -19.32
CA LYS A 1023 22.67 17.80 -18.18
C LYS A 1023 21.18 18.10 -18.37
N MET A 1024 20.51 18.29 -17.24
CA MET A 1024 19.16 18.88 -17.20
C MET A 1024 19.28 20.40 -17.09
N HIS A 1025 18.27 21.14 -17.54
CA HIS A 1025 18.13 22.57 -17.23
C HIS A 1025 18.24 22.83 -15.70
N ASN A 1026 17.69 21.92 -14.88
CA ASN A 1026 17.82 21.95 -13.41
C ASN A 1026 19.26 22.19 -12.91
N THR A 1027 20.27 21.68 -13.62
CA THR A 1027 21.69 21.82 -13.27
C THR A 1027 22.14 23.29 -13.27
N PHE A 1028 21.54 24.12 -14.12
CA PHE A 1028 22.04 25.45 -14.47
C PHE A 1028 21.34 26.59 -13.72
N ASP A 1029 20.08 26.41 -13.32
CA ASP A 1029 19.35 27.43 -12.56
C ASP A 1029 18.37 26.88 -11.51
N GLY A 1030 18.29 25.55 -11.36
CA GLY A 1030 17.36 24.87 -10.45
C GLY A 1030 15.95 24.65 -10.99
N LYS A 1031 15.67 24.96 -12.28
CA LYS A 1031 14.35 24.76 -12.88
C LYS A 1031 13.87 23.31 -12.79
N ASN A 1032 12.57 23.10 -12.61
CA ASN A 1032 11.95 21.78 -12.78
C ASN A 1032 11.84 21.43 -14.27
N CYS A 1033 12.98 21.21 -14.93
CA CYS A 1033 13.07 20.93 -16.36
C CYS A 1033 14.30 20.04 -16.63
N PRO A 1034 14.16 18.94 -17.40
CA PRO A 1034 12.94 18.44 -18.05
C PRO A 1034 11.98 17.82 -17.03
N SER A 1035 10.78 18.38 -16.94
CA SER A 1035 9.73 17.99 -15.99
C SER A 1035 9.28 16.54 -16.19
N SER A 1036 9.20 16.11 -17.44
CA SER A 1036 8.74 14.79 -17.90
C SER A 1036 9.61 13.67 -17.34
N LEU A 1037 10.93 13.78 -17.49
CA LEU A 1037 11.92 12.81 -16.97
C LEU A 1037 12.13 12.92 -15.45
N ARG A 1038 12.06 14.14 -14.88
CA ARG A 1038 12.31 14.35 -13.44
C ARG A 1038 11.17 13.80 -12.59
N GLN A 1039 9.93 14.06 -12.96
CA GLN A 1039 8.77 13.66 -12.15
C GLN A 1039 8.49 12.16 -12.22
N THR A 1040 8.75 11.55 -13.37
CA THR A 1040 8.68 10.08 -13.56
C THR A 1040 9.90 9.36 -13.01
N LYS A 1041 10.94 10.09 -12.55
CA LYS A 1041 12.25 9.54 -12.17
C LYS A 1041 12.92 8.73 -13.30
N TYR A 1042 12.56 9.02 -14.54
CA TYR A 1042 12.98 8.27 -15.73
C TYR A 1042 14.35 8.69 -16.29
N TRP A 1043 14.97 9.72 -15.70
CA TRP A 1043 16.28 10.21 -16.16
C TRP A 1043 17.35 9.12 -16.31
N TYR A 1044 17.43 8.17 -15.37
CA TYR A 1044 18.44 7.11 -15.44
C TYR A 1044 18.20 6.16 -16.61
N ALA A 1045 16.94 5.74 -16.83
CA ALA A 1045 16.59 4.93 -17.99
C ALA A 1045 16.83 5.67 -19.32
N PHE A 1046 16.58 6.98 -19.36
CA PHE A 1046 16.95 7.84 -20.49
C PHE A 1046 18.47 7.87 -20.71
N MET A 1047 19.28 7.98 -19.66
CA MET A 1047 20.74 7.93 -19.79
C MET A 1047 21.25 6.56 -20.25
N GLU A 1048 20.62 5.46 -19.85
CA GLU A 1048 20.93 4.13 -20.39
C GLU A 1048 20.66 4.04 -21.90
N MET A 1049 19.61 4.71 -22.40
CA MET A 1049 19.37 4.86 -23.85
C MET A 1049 20.50 5.66 -24.51
N VAL A 1050 20.93 6.76 -23.89
CA VAL A 1050 22.04 7.59 -24.40
C VAL A 1050 23.34 6.80 -24.46
N GLU A 1051 23.67 6.04 -23.41
CA GLU A 1051 24.89 5.25 -23.31
C GLU A 1051 24.95 4.15 -24.36
N ILE A 1052 23.83 3.45 -24.60
CA ILE A 1052 23.74 2.44 -25.66
C ILE A 1052 23.94 3.09 -27.03
N GLU A 1053 23.22 4.17 -27.36
CA GLU A 1053 23.37 4.87 -28.64
C GLU A 1053 24.79 5.43 -28.82
N TYR A 1054 25.39 5.97 -27.75
CA TYR A 1054 26.75 6.51 -27.74
C TYR A 1054 27.78 5.42 -28.00
N ALA A 1055 27.64 4.25 -27.39
CA ALA A 1055 28.48 3.09 -27.69
C ALA A 1055 28.31 2.63 -29.15
N PHE A 1056 27.10 2.63 -29.69
CA PHE A 1056 26.88 2.31 -31.12
C PHE A 1056 27.54 3.31 -32.07
N MET A 1057 27.57 4.59 -31.72
CA MET A 1057 28.22 5.61 -32.54
C MET A 1057 29.75 5.64 -32.43
N ASN A 1058 30.33 5.19 -31.31
CA ASN A 1058 31.78 5.27 -31.07
C ASN A 1058 32.51 3.92 -31.20
N GLU A 1059 31.87 2.82 -30.78
CA GLU A 1059 32.47 1.48 -30.81
C GLU A 1059 31.95 0.61 -31.96
N PHE A 1060 30.73 0.86 -32.44
CA PHE A 1060 30.03 0.01 -33.41
C PHE A 1060 29.57 0.77 -34.67
N GLU A 1061 30.26 1.83 -35.07
CA GLU A 1061 29.84 2.76 -36.14
C GLU A 1061 29.50 2.07 -37.48
N ASP A 1062 30.20 0.97 -37.81
CA ASP A 1062 30.00 0.19 -39.04
C ASP A 1062 28.95 -0.93 -38.91
N VAL A 1063 28.38 -1.13 -37.73
CA VAL A 1063 27.45 -2.24 -37.46
C VAL A 1063 26.03 -1.76 -37.75
N LYS A 1064 25.39 -2.39 -38.73
CA LYS A 1064 23.98 -2.17 -39.03
C LYS A 1064 23.12 -2.96 -38.05
N VAL A 1065 22.23 -2.27 -37.35
CA VAL A 1065 21.25 -2.87 -36.43
C VAL A 1065 19.86 -2.85 -37.07
N THR A 1066 19.15 -3.98 -37.01
CA THR A 1066 17.75 -4.09 -37.46
C THR A 1066 16.91 -4.88 -36.48
N MET A 1067 15.61 -4.58 -36.44
CA MET A 1067 14.61 -5.28 -35.62
C MET A 1067 13.45 -5.76 -36.50
N THR A 1068 13.00 -6.99 -36.29
CA THR A 1068 11.75 -7.52 -36.86
C THR A 1068 10.81 -7.96 -35.73
N SER A 1069 9.59 -7.41 -35.71
CA SER A 1069 8.56 -7.85 -34.77
C SER A 1069 8.01 -9.22 -35.18
N ASN A 1070 8.04 -10.18 -34.26
CA ASN A 1070 7.42 -11.49 -34.40
C ASN A 1070 5.95 -11.46 -33.92
N THR A 1071 5.50 -10.33 -33.38
CA THR A 1071 4.15 -10.09 -32.85
C THR A 1071 3.56 -8.79 -33.44
N PRO A 1072 3.42 -8.68 -34.77
CA PRO A 1072 3.13 -7.40 -35.44
C PRO A 1072 1.75 -6.81 -35.11
N ASN A 1073 0.84 -7.58 -34.50
CA ASN A 1073 -0.45 -7.07 -34.03
C ASN A 1073 -0.32 -6.18 -32.78
N LEU A 1074 0.73 -6.39 -31.97
CA LEU A 1074 0.95 -5.68 -30.71
C LEU A 1074 2.23 -4.83 -30.71
N LEU A 1075 3.26 -5.24 -31.45
CA LEU A 1075 4.59 -4.60 -31.46
C LEU A 1075 4.96 -4.06 -32.84
N THR A 1076 5.42 -2.81 -32.92
CA THR A 1076 5.96 -2.22 -34.15
C THR A 1076 7.36 -2.75 -34.46
N ASN A 1077 7.81 -2.63 -35.73
CA ASN A 1077 9.21 -2.91 -36.09
C ASN A 1077 10.20 -1.84 -35.58
N LEU A 1078 9.71 -0.87 -34.78
CA LEU A 1078 10.53 0.15 -34.11
C LEU A 1078 10.64 -0.11 -32.61
N GLY A 1079 9.99 -1.16 -32.08
CA GLY A 1079 10.06 -1.53 -30.67
C GLY A 1079 8.92 -1.03 -29.79
N GLY A 1080 7.97 -0.26 -30.34
CA GLY A 1080 6.86 0.31 -29.58
C GLY A 1080 5.58 -0.53 -29.58
N ILE A 1081 4.84 -0.47 -28.47
CA ILE A 1081 3.55 -1.16 -28.31
C ILE A 1081 2.42 -0.37 -29.00
N LYS A 1082 1.75 -1.02 -29.96
CA LYS A 1082 0.67 -0.43 -30.78
C LYS A 1082 -0.61 -0.19 -30.00
N VAL A 1083 -0.99 -1.18 -29.20
CA VAL A 1083 -2.23 -1.15 -28.41
C VAL A 1083 -1.98 -1.82 -27.07
N MET A 1084 -2.51 -1.22 -25.99
CA MET A 1084 -2.45 -1.84 -24.68
C MET A 1084 -3.31 -3.12 -24.71
N PRO A 1085 -2.74 -4.28 -24.40
CA PRO A 1085 -3.52 -5.50 -24.42
C PRO A 1085 -4.49 -5.52 -23.23
N LYS A 1086 -5.67 -6.11 -23.44
CA LYS A 1086 -6.65 -6.28 -22.38
C LYS A 1086 -6.09 -7.19 -21.29
N GLN A 1087 -5.52 -8.33 -21.65
CA GLN A 1087 -4.84 -9.23 -20.73
C GLN A 1087 -3.32 -9.09 -20.86
N THR A 1088 -2.59 -9.42 -19.79
CA THR A 1088 -1.12 -9.48 -19.84
C THR A 1088 -0.70 -10.41 -20.98
N SER A 1089 0.13 -9.89 -21.88
CA SER A 1089 0.50 -10.54 -23.13
C SER A 1089 2.01 -10.50 -23.32
N THR A 1090 2.53 -11.31 -24.21
CA THR A 1090 3.94 -11.26 -24.59
C THR A 1090 4.07 -10.74 -26.01
N VAL A 1091 5.06 -9.87 -26.20
CA VAL A 1091 5.53 -9.49 -27.52
C VAL A 1091 6.93 -10.06 -27.74
N SER A 1092 7.21 -10.55 -28.93
CA SER A 1092 8.54 -11.03 -29.30
C SER A 1092 9.04 -10.37 -30.57
N TYR A 1093 10.36 -10.29 -30.68
CA TYR A 1093 11.07 -9.65 -31.78
C TYR A 1093 12.46 -10.24 -31.95
N THR A 1094 12.98 -10.17 -33.17
CA THR A 1094 14.34 -10.60 -33.51
C THR A 1094 15.18 -9.38 -33.82
N VAL A 1095 16.31 -9.24 -33.14
CA VAL A 1095 17.31 -8.21 -33.40
C VAL A 1095 18.46 -8.83 -34.17
N THR A 1096 18.94 -8.13 -35.19
CA THR A 1096 20.04 -8.56 -36.05
C THR A 1096 21.08 -7.45 -36.14
N VAL A 1097 22.34 -7.82 -35.90
CA VAL A 1097 23.52 -7.00 -36.15
C VAL A 1097 24.24 -7.52 -37.39
N GLU A 1098 24.64 -6.63 -38.29
CA GLU A 1098 25.29 -6.98 -39.56
C GLU A 1098 26.49 -6.05 -39.84
N LYS A 1099 27.62 -6.64 -40.25
CA LYS A 1099 28.77 -5.91 -40.80
C LYS A 1099 29.44 -6.75 -41.88
N ASP A 1100 29.80 -6.11 -43.01
CA ASP A 1100 30.53 -6.74 -44.13
C ASP A 1100 29.88 -8.04 -44.67
N GLY A 1101 28.54 -8.12 -44.63
CA GLY A 1101 27.78 -9.29 -45.07
C GLY A 1101 27.71 -10.46 -44.07
N VAL A 1102 28.32 -10.31 -42.89
CA VAL A 1102 28.18 -11.25 -41.76
C VAL A 1102 27.09 -10.73 -40.83
N SER A 1103 26.14 -11.57 -40.44
CA SER A 1103 25.06 -11.22 -39.50
C SER A 1103 24.98 -12.18 -38.32
N LYS A 1104 24.61 -11.64 -37.16
CA LYS A 1104 24.23 -12.40 -35.95
C LYS A 1104 22.87 -11.89 -35.45
N SER A 1105 22.03 -12.78 -34.94
CA SER A 1105 20.67 -12.46 -34.52
C SER A 1105 20.29 -13.13 -33.21
N VAL A 1106 19.36 -12.52 -32.48
CA VAL A 1106 18.78 -13.08 -31.25
C VAL A 1106 17.28 -12.77 -31.19
N THR A 1107 16.48 -13.74 -30.75
CA THR A 1107 15.04 -13.57 -30.52
C THR A 1107 14.80 -13.29 -29.04
N LEU A 1108 14.14 -12.16 -28.76
CA LEU A 1108 13.83 -11.68 -27.40
C LEU A 1108 12.32 -11.55 -27.25
N SER A 1109 11.82 -11.58 -26.01
CA SER A 1109 10.43 -11.28 -25.71
C SER A 1109 10.23 -10.47 -24.44
N SER A 1110 9.26 -9.57 -24.50
CA SER A 1110 8.88 -8.68 -23.42
C SER A 1110 7.47 -9.01 -22.95
N ILE A 1111 7.30 -9.06 -21.64
CA ILE A 1111 6.00 -9.14 -20.99
C ILE A 1111 5.37 -7.75 -21.02
N VAL A 1112 4.16 -7.65 -21.57
CA VAL A 1112 3.34 -6.43 -21.64
C VAL A 1112 2.17 -6.58 -20.67
N PRO A 1113 2.14 -5.83 -19.56
CA PRO A 1113 1.02 -5.87 -18.61
C PRO A 1113 -0.36 -5.66 -19.27
N GLY A 1114 -1.40 -6.25 -18.67
CA GLY A 1114 -2.79 -6.10 -19.12
C GLY A 1114 -3.53 -4.92 -18.50
N THR A 1115 -4.80 -4.73 -18.87
CA THR A 1115 -5.72 -3.73 -18.32
C THR A 1115 -7.05 -4.34 -17.79
N ALA A 1116 -7.18 -5.67 -17.82
CA ALA A 1116 -8.38 -6.45 -17.49
C ALA A 1116 -8.62 -6.68 -16.00
N THR A 1117 -7.69 -6.31 -15.12
CA THR A 1117 -7.87 -6.46 -13.67
C THR A 1117 -7.28 -5.25 -12.96
N LEU A 1118 -7.71 -4.99 -11.72
CA LEU A 1118 -7.15 -3.88 -10.94
C LEU A 1118 -5.66 -4.07 -10.68
N ALA A 1119 -5.20 -5.30 -10.43
CA ALA A 1119 -3.78 -5.59 -10.25
C ALA A 1119 -2.96 -5.32 -11.53
N GLN A 1120 -3.49 -5.71 -12.69
CA GLN A 1120 -2.85 -5.44 -13.98
C GLN A 1120 -2.87 -3.94 -14.33
N LEU A 1121 -3.98 -3.25 -14.04
CA LEU A 1121 -4.11 -1.79 -14.21
C LEU A 1121 -3.18 -1.02 -13.27
N ASN A 1122 -3.05 -1.45 -12.02
CA ASN A 1122 -2.13 -0.84 -11.06
C ASN A 1122 -0.68 -0.98 -11.54
N GLY A 1123 -0.31 -2.04 -12.26
CA GLY A 1123 0.99 -2.13 -12.96
C GLY A 1123 1.24 -1.03 -14.00
N TYR A 1124 0.19 -0.28 -14.38
CA TYR A 1124 0.27 0.92 -15.20
C TYR A 1124 0.44 2.21 -14.37
N TYR A 1125 -0.19 2.28 -13.20
CA TYR A 1125 -0.23 3.46 -12.31
C TYR A 1125 0.74 3.37 -11.11
N GLN A 1126 1.57 2.32 -11.04
CA GLN A 1126 2.54 2.08 -9.96
C GLN A 1126 3.80 2.96 -10.06
#